data_AF-A0A3S1B069-F1
#
_entry.id   AF-A0A3S1B069-F1
#
_cell.length_a   1.000
_cell.length_b   1.000
_cell.length_c   1.000
_cell.angle_alpha   90.00
_cell.angle_beta   90.00
_cell.angle_gamma   90.00
#
_symmetry.space_group_name_H-M   'P 1'
#
loop_
_entity.id
_entity.type
_entity.pdbx_description
1 polymer ?
#
loop_
_entity_poly.entity_id
_entity_poly.type
_entity_poly.pdbx_seq_one_letter_code
_entity_poly.pdbx_strand_id
1 'polypeptide(L)'
;MPYTKETILPFIEQRKQLNEHNDINAQLQAGVDFLTGQIITAPVIQDAESARQMGVFIQLLRLPDQWDDNDRLILQLLADPLTWQECRERFLQHIVPLLDAPGTSSSIVLRFSYFTSYLQQRGCTPEEIGSYLISYSGDGNNYDLTPLKFTPLRKFLQDLIKSAEWHVVDAWVNTWKQKGWNSLFYRLLSKAHPERETAYLESVLQQPFKGQIHYELTRMLLQNNIAKYETLIAQSTQHLAQVPDYAARLMGYYALAAHQPEKYNTLLTEAAYAYLEQYNTTLAGQLFRQPAGAAEINDEQLLPEVVAVKEILVQDKFSAITYLEEHLTDKRYLHPLAFKTIREQLGNRAVSLLLSAVEKDYDARIILPQLMQLDRSLYFDRLWDFTLHKLKSVRTLVAVILAEHPQALEKAGELLQHKKAEQRLTAVQILCKLNSAAARELLQQALHREINDDARDLMLETLGDTITGTDNAATVGQLIAFAKKRGKLSRPLEKWLDDATLPPLFLQDGTLLTQDMMRFLLYRMSRVKEIRSDAEARPLLQLIDRQTSGQFAAHLFSLYSSNNGDAKLRYLLTLAALVGDDQLATELEASINHWISDKRLKMAEAGVGALAIHGSNKALQAVELMSRKYRVRKSNVGAAALAGLQNAANELGITIHELGDRIVPDFGFQGLFKPFLVKGDTYRAYIDHNFRPAFINDKNRRLKAIPVATPAETKEAFKALSKEVAAQVKLQTQRLEHYLVVQRKWIPAQWQQFFLNHPVMFVYANRLLWALYDENDRLLTCFQCRDNRQLLNLHQEVISIPDNATIRLLHPLYLDDLELLQWKQRFAEQGIMQVFPQLDRPVAALSPQQADTTLVHDFEDISLESALLNKHMEQKGWKLSEGSDGKYVYAYHKTDDDNQLEVIVEMSTVFTEESFRYKLGKLYFIDKTKARQRWFRSTDKEAADCLLPLRHVPPVFYSEAITDIAVSGGLGQIA
;
A
#
# COMPACT_ATOMS: atom_id res chain seq x y z
N MET A 1 -4.40 -45.45 23.52
CA MET A 1 -5.66 -45.58 22.73
C MET A 1 -5.40 -44.88 21.42
N PRO A 2 -5.30 -45.58 20.27
CA PRO A 2 -4.87 -44.98 19.02
C PRO A 2 -5.60 -43.67 18.70
N TYR A 3 -4.93 -42.74 18.04
CA TYR A 3 -5.49 -41.44 17.71
C TYR A 3 -6.80 -41.59 16.91
N THR A 4 -7.78 -40.72 17.16
CA THR A 4 -8.98 -40.69 16.33
C THR A 4 -8.67 -40.02 14.99
N LYS A 5 -9.39 -40.42 13.93
CA LYS A 5 -9.27 -39.77 12.61
C LYS A 5 -9.54 -38.26 12.70
N GLU A 6 -10.48 -37.86 13.54
CA GLU A 6 -10.81 -36.45 13.82
C GLU A 6 -9.64 -35.68 14.43
N THR A 7 -8.81 -36.33 15.25
CA THR A 7 -7.61 -35.69 15.84
C THR A 7 -6.54 -35.48 14.79
N ILE A 8 -6.40 -36.37 13.80
CA ILE A 8 -5.32 -36.31 12.80
C ILE A 8 -5.70 -35.44 11.58
N LEU A 9 -6.98 -35.41 11.21
CA LEU A 9 -7.47 -34.80 9.97
C LEU A 9 -7.06 -33.32 9.75
N PRO A 10 -7.09 -32.43 10.77
CA PRO A 10 -6.71 -31.03 10.59
C PRO A 10 -5.26 -30.86 10.09
N PHE A 11 -4.36 -31.70 10.59
CA PHE A 11 -2.94 -31.67 10.24
C PHE A 11 -2.68 -32.15 8.81
N ILE A 12 -3.47 -33.13 8.33
CA ILE A 12 -3.42 -33.58 6.94
C ILE A 12 -3.95 -32.49 6.00
N GLU A 13 -5.04 -31.82 6.37
CA GLU A 13 -5.65 -30.77 5.55
C GLU A 13 -4.77 -29.53 5.45
N GLN A 14 -4.14 -29.12 6.55
CA GLN A 14 -3.14 -28.05 6.54
C GLN A 14 -1.98 -28.39 5.59
N ARG A 15 -1.52 -29.64 5.58
CA ARG A 15 -0.41 -30.08 4.73
C ARG A 15 -0.78 -30.12 3.24
N LYS A 16 -2.04 -30.40 2.90
CA LYS A 16 -2.56 -30.33 1.52
C LYS A 16 -2.54 -28.91 0.96
N GLN A 17 -2.92 -27.92 1.77
CA GLN A 17 -2.98 -26.52 1.34
C GLN A 17 -1.60 -25.96 0.99
N LEU A 18 -0.55 -26.46 1.62
CA LEU A 18 0.83 -26.00 1.39
C LEU A 18 1.50 -26.59 0.13
N ASN A 19 1.00 -27.72 -0.38
CA ASN A 19 1.64 -28.48 -1.46
C ASN A 19 0.69 -28.66 -2.65
N GLU A 20 0.33 -27.55 -3.32
CA GLU A 20 -0.69 -27.45 -4.38
C GLU A 20 -0.51 -28.40 -5.61
N HIS A 21 0.53 -29.25 -5.64
CA HIS A 21 0.90 -30.08 -6.80
C HIS A 21 1.22 -31.56 -6.50
N ASN A 22 1.21 -32.03 -5.23
CA ASN A 22 1.55 -33.42 -4.86
C ASN A 22 0.38 -34.16 -4.21
N ASP A 23 0.20 -35.45 -4.51
CA ASP A 23 -0.79 -36.31 -3.85
C ASP A 23 -0.32 -36.75 -2.45
N ILE A 24 -0.40 -35.80 -1.52
CA ILE A 24 0.09 -35.96 -0.15
C ILE A 24 -0.74 -36.96 0.67
N ASN A 25 -1.96 -37.29 0.21
CA ASN A 25 -2.80 -38.30 0.86
C ASN A 25 -2.15 -39.68 0.79
N ALA A 26 -1.70 -40.06 -0.42
CA ALA A 26 -1.06 -41.35 -0.62
C ALA A 26 0.22 -41.50 0.22
N GLN A 27 1.00 -40.42 0.32
CA GLN A 27 2.25 -40.39 1.09
C GLN A 27 2.02 -40.48 2.61
N LEU A 28 0.94 -39.89 3.14
CA LEU A 28 0.63 -39.87 4.57
C LEU A 28 -0.19 -41.07 5.04
N GLN A 29 -0.89 -41.77 4.14
CA GLN A 29 -1.89 -42.79 4.49
C GLN A 29 -1.33 -43.89 5.39
N ALA A 30 -0.13 -44.40 5.10
CA ALA A 30 0.48 -45.45 5.92
C ALA A 30 0.75 -45.00 7.37
N GLY A 31 1.13 -43.73 7.57
CA GLY A 31 1.28 -43.14 8.90
C GLY A 31 -0.06 -42.98 9.61
N VAL A 32 -1.10 -42.52 8.90
CA VAL A 32 -2.47 -42.39 9.44
C VAL A 32 -3.03 -43.74 9.87
N ASP A 33 -2.87 -44.77 9.04
CA ASP A 33 -3.36 -46.11 9.32
C ASP A 33 -2.69 -46.69 10.58
N PHE A 34 -1.40 -46.41 10.77
CA PHE A 34 -0.68 -46.83 11.97
C PHE A 34 -1.12 -46.08 13.22
N LEU A 35 -1.20 -44.74 13.15
CA LEU A 35 -1.59 -43.92 14.30
C LEU A 35 -3.05 -44.11 14.72
N THR A 36 -3.93 -44.51 13.79
CA THR A 36 -5.35 -44.82 14.06
C THR A 36 -5.60 -46.30 14.39
N GLY A 37 -4.56 -47.13 14.41
CA GLY A 37 -4.64 -48.55 14.76
C GLY A 37 -5.27 -49.44 13.67
N GLN A 38 -5.34 -48.96 12.42
CA GLN A 38 -5.74 -49.76 11.26
C GLN A 38 -4.65 -50.74 10.85
N ILE A 39 -3.37 -50.40 11.09
CA ILE A 39 -2.23 -51.32 11.04
C ILE A 39 -1.48 -51.30 12.38
N ILE A 40 -0.97 -52.46 12.79
CA ILE A 40 -0.38 -52.66 14.14
C ILE A 40 1.14 -52.45 14.12
N THR A 41 1.79 -52.66 12.98
CA THR A 41 3.24 -52.50 12.81
C THR A 41 3.56 -51.17 12.15
N ALA A 42 4.58 -50.46 12.65
CA ALA A 42 5.04 -49.22 12.04
C ALA A 42 5.44 -49.45 10.57
N PRO A 43 4.98 -48.59 9.64
CA PRO A 43 5.30 -48.74 8.23
C PRO A 43 6.78 -48.49 7.97
N VAL A 44 7.39 -49.30 7.11
CA VAL A 44 8.76 -49.06 6.61
C VAL A 44 8.67 -48.24 5.34
N ILE A 45 9.12 -46.99 5.40
CA ILE A 45 9.07 -46.06 4.27
C ILE A 45 10.37 -46.14 3.50
N GLN A 46 10.28 -46.31 2.18
CA GLN A 46 11.45 -46.59 1.33
C GLN A 46 11.99 -45.35 0.59
N ASP A 47 11.22 -44.26 0.53
CA ASP A 47 11.59 -43.03 -0.18
C ASP A 47 11.68 -41.82 0.76
N ALA A 48 12.64 -40.94 0.50
CA ALA A 48 12.91 -39.78 1.34
C ALA A 48 11.77 -38.74 1.35
N GLU A 49 10.99 -38.65 0.27
CA GLU A 49 9.90 -37.67 0.17
C GLU A 49 8.75 -38.04 1.13
N SER A 50 8.27 -39.29 1.06
CA SER A 50 7.25 -39.83 1.97
C SER A 50 7.75 -39.86 3.41
N ALA A 51 9.02 -40.21 3.63
CA ALA A 51 9.65 -40.21 4.95
C ALA A 51 9.60 -38.82 5.57
N ARG A 52 9.94 -37.77 4.81
CA ARG A 52 9.86 -36.36 5.24
C ARG A 52 8.43 -35.93 5.56
N GLN A 53 7.42 -36.46 4.87
CA GLN A 53 6.03 -36.11 5.16
C GLN A 53 5.55 -36.64 6.52
N MET A 54 6.09 -37.75 7.03
CA MET A 54 5.76 -38.25 8.38
C MET A 54 6.03 -37.24 9.49
N GLY A 55 6.95 -36.29 9.24
CA GLY A 55 7.24 -35.21 10.16
C GLY A 55 6.03 -34.33 10.50
N VAL A 56 4.94 -34.37 9.73
CA VAL A 56 3.68 -33.70 10.09
C VAL A 56 3.14 -34.16 11.45
N PHE A 57 3.32 -35.44 11.81
CA PHE A 57 2.78 -35.97 13.05
C PHE A 57 3.59 -35.59 14.29
N ILE A 58 4.77 -34.97 14.13
CA ILE A 58 5.60 -34.53 15.26
C ILE A 58 4.88 -33.50 16.11
N GLN A 59 4.04 -32.65 15.52
CA GLN A 59 3.31 -31.60 16.24
C GLN A 59 2.27 -32.14 17.25
N LEU A 60 1.91 -33.42 17.13
CA LEU A 60 1.06 -34.14 18.10
C LEU A 60 1.81 -34.55 19.37
N LEU A 61 3.15 -34.54 19.36
CA LEU A 61 3.95 -34.94 20.51
C LEU A 61 3.83 -33.91 21.63
N ARG A 62 3.56 -34.41 22.83
CA ARG A 62 3.57 -33.62 24.07
C ARG A 62 4.99 -33.49 24.64
N LEU A 63 5.06 -32.87 25.82
CA LEU A 63 6.28 -32.84 26.62
C LEU A 63 6.81 -34.26 26.87
N PRO A 64 8.13 -34.49 26.79
CA PRO A 64 8.70 -35.82 26.98
C PRO A 64 8.27 -36.53 28.27
N ASP A 65 8.16 -35.82 29.39
CA ASP A 65 7.70 -36.38 30.68
C ASP A 65 6.21 -36.77 30.71
N GLN A 66 5.46 -36.39 29.67
CA GLN A 66 4.03 -36.66 29.51
C GLN A 66 3.74 -37.63 28.36
N TRP A 67 4.76 -38.18 27.70
CA TRP A 67 4.56 -39.12 26.61
C TRP A 67 3.82 -40.38 27.08
N ASP A 68 2.62 -40.58 26.54
CA ASP A 68 1.82 -41.77 26.80
C ASP A 68 1.88 -42.76 25.63
N ASP A 69 0.97 -43.73 25.62
CA ASP A 69 0.88 -44.74 24.57
C ASP A 69 0.67 -44.15 23.16
N ASN A 70 0.07 -42.97 23.03
CA ASN A 70 -0.18 -42.33 21.74
C ASN A 70 1.06 -41.62 21.23
N ASP A 71 1.76 -40.89 22.09
CA ASP A 71 3.07 -40.30 21.75
C ASP A 71 4.06 -41.40 21.34
N ARG A 72 4.02 -42.56 22.02
CA ARG A 72 4.85 -43.73 21.66
C ARG A 72 4.61 -44.24 20.25
N LEU A 73 3.38 -44.14 19.71
CA LEU A 73 3.12 -44.51 18.31
C LEU A 73 3.84 -43.55 17.35
N ILE A 74 3.83 -42.24 17.61
CA ILE A 74 4.59 -41.28 16.77
C ILE A 74 6.09 -41.55 16.89
N LEU A 75 6.60 -41.80 18.09
CA LEU A 75 8.02 -42.11 18.32
C LEU A 75 8.46 -43.42 17.64
N GLN A 76 7.55 -44.41 17.54
CA GLN A 76 7.75 -45.65 16.78
C GLN A 76 7.69 -45.43 15.27
N LEU A 77 6.80 -44.57 14.79
CA LEU A 77 6.75 -44.18 13.38
C LEU A 77 8.08 -43.54 12.94
N LEU A 78 8.69 -42.74 13.81
CA LEU A 78 10.01 -42.13 13.60
C LEU A 78 11.20 -43.04 13.92
N ALA A 79 10.98 -44.31 14.29
CA ALA A 79 12.08 -45.21 14.68
C ALA A 79 12.89 -45.75 13.49
N ASP A 80 12.30 -45.77 12.30
CA ASP A 80 12.98 -46.15 11.07
C ASP A 80 14.15 -45.18 10.76
N PRO A 81 15.37 -45.66 10.40
CA PRO A 81 16.53 -44.80 10.18
C PRO A 81 16.35 -43.73 9.10
N LEU A 82 15.70 -44.06 7.98
CA LEU A 82 15.45 -43.10 6.89
C LEU A 82 14.45 -42.04 7.33
N THR A 83 13.37 -42.47 7.99
CA THR A 83 12.35 -41.58 8.53
C THR A 83 12.91 -40.63 9.58
N TRP A 84 13.74 -41.14 10.49
CA TRP A 84 14.44 -40.31 11.47
C TRP A 84 15.37 -39.30 10.79
N GLN A 85 16.17 -39.73 9.81
CA GLN A 85 17.09 -38.85 9.08
C GLN A 85 16.37 -37.66 8.45
N GLU A 86 15.23 -37.88 7.80
CA GLU A 86 14.46 -36.82 7.13
C GLU A 86 13.62 -35.96 8.10
N CYS A 87 13.25 -36.49 9.27
CA CYS A 87 12.37 -35.78 10.22
C CYS A 87 13.10 -35.19 11.43
N ARG A 88 14.37 -35.52 11.66
CA ARG A 88 15.13 -35.12 12.86
C ARG A 88 15.12 -33.61 13.12
N GLU A 89 15.34 -32.80 12.08
CA GLU A 89 15.38 -31.34 12.26
C GLU A 89 14.01 -30.82 12.72
N ARG A 90 12.92 -31.29 12.11
CA ARG A 90 11.55 -30.94 12.51
C ARG A 90 11.23 -31.41 13.93
N PHE A 91 11.70 -32.60 14.31
CA PHE A 91 11.55 -33.11 15.68
C PHE A 91 12.25 -32.20 16.69
N LEU A 92 13.48 -31.78 16.39
CA LEU A 92 14.24 -30.89 17.26
C LEU A 92 13.62 -29.49 17.32
N GLN A 93 13.15 -28.94 16.19
CA GLN A 93 12.45 -27.65 16.14
C GLN A 93 11.19 -27.63 17.00
N HIS A 94 10.42 -28.72 17.02
CA HIS A 94 9.21 -28.84 17.83
C HIS A 94 9.51 -29.08 19.32
N ILE A 95 10.34 -30.07 19.63
CA ILE A 95 10.51 -30.55 21.01
C ILE A 95 11.43 -29.65 21.82
N VAL A 96 12.52 -29.12 21.26
CA VAL A 96 13.53 -28.37 22.03
C VAL A 96 12.93 -27.13 22.71
N PRO A 97 12.11 -26.28 22.05
CA PRO A 97 11.44 -25.17 22.72
C PRO A 97 10.49 -25.62 23.85
N LEU A 98 9.82 -26.77 23.69
CA LEU A 98 8.92 -27.31 24.71
C LEU A 98 9.65 -27.76 25.98
N LEU A 99 10.94 -28.13 25.89
CA LEU A 99 11.73 -28.53 27.06
C LEU A 99 11.80 -27.44 28.13
N ASP A 100 11.61 -26.18 27.76
CA ASP A 100 11.61 -25.04 28.66
C ASP A 100 10.29 -24.78 29.42
N ALA A 101 9.26 -25.60 29.18
CA ALA A 101 7.98 -25.47 29.89
C ALA A 101 8.15 -25.57 31.43
N PRO A 102 7.43 -24.76 32.22
CA PRO A 102 7.51 -24.85 33.69
C PRO A 102 7.04 -26.22 34.20
N GLY A 103 7.53 -26.65 35.35
CA GLY A 103 7.17 -27.93 35.96
C GLY A 103 7.80 -28.12 37.34
N THR A 104 7.43 -29.20 38.02
CA THR A 104 8.11 -29.60 39.27
C THR A 104 9.53 -30.08 38.95
N SER A 105 10.46 -29.99 39.92
CA SER A 105 11.84 -30.44 39.71
C SER A 105 11.92 -31.89 39.21
N SER A 106 11.04 -32.79 39.71
CA SER A 106 10.97 -34.18 39.28
C SER A 106 10.48 -34.33 37.83
N SER A 107 9.44 -33.57 37.43
CA SER A 107 8.93 -33.56 36.04
C SER A 107 10.00 -33.08 35.06
N ILE A 108 10.71 -32.00 35.41
CA ILE A 108 11.79 -31.45 34.59
C ILE A 108 12.92 -32.48 34.41
N VAL A 109 13.36 -33.13 35.48
CA VAL A 109 14.41 -34.16 35.40
C VAL A 109 13.99 -35.33 34.51
N LEU A 110 12.75 -35.82 34.67
CA LEU A 110 12.22 -36.89 33.81
C LEU A 110 12.13 -36.47 32.35
N ARG A 111 11.74 -35.21 32.09
CA ARG A 111 11.63 -34.66 30.73
C ARG A 111 12.95 -34.72 29.98
N PHE A 112 14.01 -34.17 30.59
CA PHE A 112 15.35 -34.21 29.99
C PHE A 112 15.88 -35.64 29.91
N SER A 113 15.63 -36.48 30.91
CA SER A 113 16.04 -37.89 30.89
C SER A 113 15.41 -38.65 29.72
N TYR A 114 14.10 -38.51 29.48
CA TYR A 114 13.41 -39.20 28.39
C TYR A 114 13.85 -38.67 27.02
N PHE A 115 13.98 -37.35 26.87
CA PHE A 115 14.46 -36.73 25.63
C PHE A 115 15.88 -37.19 25.27
N THR A 116 16.81 -37.12 26.23
CA THR A 116 18.21 -37.51 26.00
C THR A 116 18.35 -39.02 25.75
N SER A 117 17.63 -39.86 26.51
CA SER A 117 17.61 -41.31 26.27
C SER A 117 17.11 -41.65 24.87
N TYR A 118 16.08 -40.95 24.39
CA TYR A 118 15.51 -41.15 23.05
C TYR A 118 16.52 -40.85 21.93
N LEU A 119 17.33 -39.80 22.09
CA LEU A 119 18.39 -39.45 21.13
C LEU A 119 19.60 -40.38 21.23
N GLN A 120 20.00 -40.79 22.44
CA GLN A 120 21.11 -41.72 22.66
C GLN A 120 20.84 -43.10 22.06
N GLN A 121 19.61 -43.60 22.15
CA GLN A 121 19.20 -44.85 21.50
C GLN A 121 19.32 -44.79 19.97
N ARG A 122 19.40 -43.58 19.39
CA ARG A 122 19.61 -43.33 17.95
C ARG A 122 21.04 -42.92 17.61
N GLY A 123 21.99 -43.21 18.51
CA GLY A 123 23.42 -42.99 18.27
C GLY A 123 23.90 -41.56 18.46
N CYS A 124 23.06 -40.64 18.97
CA CYS A 124 23.51 -39.28 19.27
C CYS A 124 24.40 -39.29 20.53
N THR A 125 25.60 -38.76 20.39
CA THR A 125 26.54 -38.54 21.49
C THR A 125 26.05 -37.41 22.41
N PRO A 126 26.52 -37.34 23.67
CA PRO A 126 26.21 -36.20 24.56
C PRO A 126 26.61 -34.84 23.95
N GLU A 127 27.68 -34.84 23.14
CA GLU A 127 28.17 -33.70 22.37
C GLU A 127 27.07 -33.19 21.43
N GLU A 128 26.58 -34.07 20.55
CA GLU A 128 25.59 -33.74 19.53
C GLU A 128 24.27 -33.31 20.15
N ILE A 129 23.85 -33.98 21.23
CA ILE A 129 22.61 -33.65 21.94
C ILE A 129 22.66 -32.22 22.47
N GLY A 130 23.75 -31.83 23.15
CA GLY A 130 23.88 -30.46 23.64
C GLY A 130 23.98 -29.43 22.52
N SER A 131 24.69 -29.75 21.43
CA SER A 131 24.76 -28.91 20.24
C SER A 131 23.40 -28.74 19.56
N TYR A 132 22.55 -29.76 19.53
CA TYR A 132 21.16 -29.67 19.05
C TYR A 132 20.30 -28.79 19.96
N LEU A 133 20.35 -29.03 21.27
CA LEU A 133 19.62 -28.21 22.25
C LEU A 133 19.97 -26.73 22.11
N ILE A 134 21.24 -26.39 21.91
CA ILE A 134 21.66 -24.99 21.67
C ILE A 134 21.13 -24.48 20.31
N SER A 135 21.28 -25.26 19.23
CA SER A 135 20.90 -24.83 17.87
C SER A 135 19.39 -24.56 17.72
N TYR A 136 18.56 -25.36 18.40
CA TYR A 136 17.10 -25.32 18.27
C TYR A 136 16.39 -24.62 19.45
N SER A 137 17.15 -24.07 20.41
CA SER A 137 16.59 -23.27 21.51
C SER A 137 16.01 -21.92 21.07
N GLY A 138 16.44 -21.39 19.92
CA GLY A 138 16.13 -20.01 19.49
C GLY A 138 16.91 -18.92 20.23
N ASP A 139 17.74 -19.27 21.22
CA ASP A 139 18.35 -18.32 22.17
C ASP A 139 19.76 -17.83 21.79
N GLY A 140 20.35 -18.37 20.72
CA GLY A 140 21.79 -18.21 20.42
C GLY A 140 22.14 -17.30 19.23
N ASN A 141 21.20 -16.98 18.35
CA ASN A 141 21.44 -16.17 17.15
C ASN A 141 21.29 -14.66 17.43
N ASN A 142 21.97 -14.17 18.45
CA ASN A 142 21.99 -12.75 18.86
C ASN A 142 23.38 -12.39 19.43
N TYR A 143 23.58 -11.13 19.85
CA TYR A 143 24.82 -10.68 20.49
C TYR A 143 24.62 -10.32 21.97
N ASP A 144 23.54 -10.80 22.59
CA ASP A 144 23.23 -10.52 23.99
C ASP A 144 24.14 -11.33 24.92
N LEU A 145 25.05 -10.62 25.60
CA LEU A 145 25.99 -11.19 26.57
C LEU A 145 25.49 -11.08 28.01
N THR A 146 24.26 -10.58 28.24
CA THR A 146 23.71 -10.49 29.60
C THR A 146 23.58 -11.87 30.25
N PRO A 147 23.67 -11.96 31.59
CA PRO A 147 23.52 -13.22 32.30
C PRO A 147 22.21 -13.93 31.94
N LEU A 148 22.31 -15.23 31.64
CA LEU A 148 21.17 -16.06 31.28
C LEU A 148 20.10 -16.01 32.38
N LYS A 149 18.86 -15.61 32.03
CA LYS A 149 17.69 -15.88 32.87
C LYS A 149 17.51 -17.40 33.01
N PHE A 150 17.21 -17.86 34.21
CA PHE A 150 17.05 -19.29 34.49
C PHE A 150 15.80 -19.86 33.81
N THR A 151 16.02 -20.80 32.90
CA THR A 151 15.00 -21.70 32.35
C THR A 151 15.46 -23.15 32.55
N PRO A 152 14.53 -24.14 32.54
CA PRO A 152 14.88 -25.55 32.67
C PRO A 152 15.97 -26.02 31.68
N LEU A 153 15.85 -25.66 30.40
CA LEU A 153 16.80 -25.99 29.33
C LEU A 153 18.17 -25.36 29.56
N ARG A 154 18.21 -24.06 29.91
CA ARG A 154 19.47 -23.37 30.16
C ARG A 154 20.18 -23.93 31.38
N LYS A 155 19.43 -24.27 32.44
CA LYS A 155 19.97 -24.92 33.64
C LYS A 155 20.54 -26.30 33.30
N PHE A 156 19.80 -27.09 32.53
CA PHE A 156 20.25 -28.41 32.05
C PHE A 156 21.53 -28.28 31.21
N LEU A 157 21.55 -27.40 30.21
CA LEU A 157 22.74 -27.15 29.37
C LEU A 157 23.94 -26.67 30.19
N GLN A 158 23.70 -25.81 31.18
CA GLN A 158 24.76 -25.33 32.08
C GLN A 158 25.33 -26.47 32.93
N ASP A 159 24.50 -27.36 33.45
CA ASP A 159 24.96 -28.51 34.22
C ASP A 159 25.67 -29.52 33.30
N LEU A 160 25.13 -29.77 32.11
CA LEU A 160 25.69 -30.67 31.10
C LEU A 160 27.11 -30.27 30.70
N ILE A 161 27.32 -29.00 30.33
CA ILE A 161 28.66 -28.52 29.94
C ILE A 161 29.61 -28.52 31.14
N LYS A 162 29.13 -28.15 32.34
CA LYS A 162 29.96 -28.07 33.55
C LYS A 162 30.40 -29.45 34.05
N SER A 163 29.59 -30.48 33.86
CA SER A 163 29.91 -31.86 34.24
C SER A 163 30.60 -32.66 33.14
N ALA A 164 30.83 -32.08 31.95
CA ALA A 164 31.42 -32.79 30.83
C ALA A 164 32.92 -33.03 31.02
N GLU A 165 33.40 -34.19 30.56
CA GLU A 165 34.83 -34.51 30.48
C GLU A 165 35.55 -33.59 29.48
N TRP A 166 36.84 -33.35 29.69
CA TRP A 166 37.62 -32.38 28.91
C TRP A 166 37.56 -32.60 27.39
N HIS A 167 37.63 -33.86 26.96
CA HIS A 167 37.56 -34.22 25.54
C HIS A 167 36.18 -33.96 24.91
N VAL A 168 35.10 -33.98 25.72
CA VAL A 168 33.73 -33.66 25.26
C VAL A 168 33.58 -32.15 25.09
N VAL A 169 34.14 -31.35 26.01
CA VAL A 169 34.18 -29.89 25.90
C VAL A 169 34.99 -29.47 24.67
N ASP A 170 36.11 -30.14 24.39
CA ASP A 170 36.90 -29.92 23.17
C ASP A 170 36.13 -30.23 21.90
N ALA A 171 35.34 -31.31 21.90
CA ALA A 171 34.46 -31.63 20.78
C ALA A 171 33.40 -30.54 20.56
N TRP A 172 32.73 -30.07 21.63
CA TRP A 172 31.80 -28.93 21.56
C TRP A 172 32.45 -27.69 20.96
N VAL A 173 33.63 -27.29 21.47
CA VAL A 173 34.34 -26.14 20.94
C VAL A 173 34.62 -26.32 19.45
N ASN A 174 35.15 -27.47 19.02
CA ASN A 174 35.43 -27.72 17.60
C ASN A 174 34.18 -27.68 16.71
N THR A 175 33.05 -28.25 17.16
CA THR A 175 31.76 -28.17 16.46
C THR A 175 31.34 -26.71 16.26
N TRP A 176 31.42 -25.89 17.31
CA TRP A 176 30.99 -24.49 17.25
C TRP A 176 32.00 -23.58 16.53
N LYS A 177 33.29 -23.92 16.49
CA LYS A 177 34.26 -23.25 15.59
C LYS A 177 33.84 -23.35 14.13
N GLN A 178 33.22 -24.46 13.72
CA GLN A 178 32.73 -24.68 12.36
C GLN A 178 31.36 -24.03 12.12
N LYS A 179 30.46 -24.08 13.11
CA LYS A 179 29.11 -23.48 13.00
C LYS A 179 29.11 -21.95 13.08
N GLY A 180 30.10 -21.34 13.72
CA GLY A 180 30.23 -19.88 13.87
C GLY A 180 29.69 -19.36 15.21
N TRP A 181 29.34 -18.06 15.23
CA TRP A 181 28.90 -17.36 16.43
C TRP A 181 27.56 -17.90 16.98
N ASN A 182 27.51 -18.15 18.29
CA ASN A 182 26.28 -18.42 19.03
C ASN A 182 26.41 -17.90 20.47
N SER A 183 25.57 -16.93 20.85
CA SER A 183 25.67 -16.26 22.16
C SER A 183 25.32 -17.18 23.32
N LEU A 184 24.43 -18.16 23.13
CA LEU A 184 24.09 -19.13 24.18
C LEU A 184 25.28 -20.05 24.44
N PHE A 185 25.87 -20.63 23.40
CA PHE A 185 27.07 -21.46 23.53
C PHE A 185 28.21 -20.69 24.19
N TYR A 186 28.47 -19.46 23.74
CA TYR A 186 29.50 -18.59 24.32
C TYR A 186 29.28 -18.37 25.82
N ARG A 187 28.07 -18.02 26.25
CA ARG A 187 27.74 -17.78 27.66
C ARG A 187 27.87 -19.04 28.51
N LEU A 188 27.47 -20.19 27.98
CA LEU A 188 27.64 -21.49 28.64
C LEU A 188 29.13 -21.83 28.81
N LEU A 189 29.92 -21.67 27.74
CA LEU A 189 31.36 -21.92 27.73
C LEU A 189 32.10 -20.99 28.68
N SER A 190 31.85 -19.68 28.61
CA SER A 190 32.52 -18.67 29.46
C SER A 190 32.24 -18.91 30.96
N LYS A 191 31.05 -19.41 31.31
CA LYS A 191 30.67 -19.69 32.70
C LYS A 191 31.24 -21.01 33.24
N ALA A 192 31.36 -22.04 32.39
CA ALA A 192 31.78 -23.38 32.82
C ALA A 192 33.29 -23.63 32.62
N HIS A 193 33.83 -23.15 31.51
CA HIS A 193 35.20 -23.39 31.03
C HIS A 193 35.81 -22.09 30.44
N PRO A 194 36.01 -21.04 31.27
CA PRO A 194 36.54 -19.75 30.80
C PRO A 194 37.90 -19.87 30.11
N GLU A 195 38.70 -20.90 30.42
CA GLU A 195 39.99 -21.20 29.78
C GLU A 195 39.89 -21.57 28.29
N ARG A 196 38.70 -21.96 27.80
CA ARG A 196 38.45 -22.31 26.39
C ARG A 196 37.77 -21.21 25.59
N GLU A 197 37.35 -20.14 26.25
CA GLU A 197 36.61 -19.03 25.67
C GLU A 197 37.39 -18.35 24.53
N THR A 198 38.65 -18.01 24.77
CA THR A 198 39.52 -17.30 23.82
C THR A 198 39.67 -18.08 22.52
N ALA A 199 39.88 -19.40 22.60
CA ALA A 199 40.07 -20.24 21.42
C ALA A 199 38.81 -20.32 20.54
N TYR A 200 37.62 -20.26 21.14
CA TYR A 200 36.36 -20.19 20.40
C TYR A 200 36.20 -18.81 19.74
N LEU A 201 36.32 -17.73 20.52
CA LEU A 201 36.18 -16.36 20.00
C LEU A 201 37.17 -16.04 18.87
N GLU A 202 38.43 -16.46 19.02
CA GLU A 202 39.47 -16.28 18.01
C GLU A 202 39.05 -16.86 16.66
N SER A 203 38.56 -18.12 16.68
CA SER A 203 38.11 -18.79 15.46
C SER A 203 36.95 -18.07 14.79
N VAL A 204 36.00 -17.52 15.57
CA VAL A 204 34.83 -16.81 15.06
C VAL A 204 35.24 -15.46 14.45
N LEU A 205 36.13 -14.73 15.13
CA LEU A 205 36.62 -13.42 14.69
C LEU A 205 37.56 -13.50 13.48
N GLN A 206 38.24 -14.64 13.26
CA GLN A 206 39.14 -14.84 12.11
C GLN A 206 38.44 -15.42 10.87
N GLN A 207 37.16 -15.81 10.95
CA GLN A 207 36.41 -16.33 9.78
C GLN A 207 36.21 -15.24 8.73
N PRO A 208 36.71 -15.39 7.48
CA PRO A 208 36.58 -14.34 6.47
C PRO A 208 35.14 -14.18 5.98
N PHE A 209 34.83 -13.02 5.40
CA PHE A 209 33.55 -12.68 4.77
C PHE A 209 32.36 -12.65 5.74
N LYS A 210 32.62 -12.30 7.01
CA LYS A 210 31.62 -12.19 8.09
C LYS A 210 31.57 -10.77 8.69
N GLY A 211 31.84 -9.74 7.88
CA GLY A 211 32.10 -8.37 8.33
C GLY A 211 31.10 -7.77 9.33
N GLN A 212 29.78 -7.92 9.14
CA GLN A 212 28.79 -7.41 10.11
C GLN A 212 28.81 -8.20 11.43
N ILE A 213 28.92 -9.52 11.35
CA ILE A 213 29.03 -10.38 12.53
C ILE A 213 30.28 -10.01 13.31
N HIS A 214 31.39 -9.75 12.62
CA HIS A 214 32.62 -9.29 13.26
C HIS A 214 32.45 -7.96 13.96
N TYR A 215 31.85 -6.95 13.31
CA TYR A 215 31.65 -5.65 13.93
C TYR A 215 30.77 -5.74 15.18
N GLU A 216 29.59 -6.38 15.08
CA GLU A 216 28.65 -6.48 16.19
C GLU A 216 29.23 -7.30 17.35
N LEU A 217 29.87 -8.43 17.06
CA LEU A 217 30.55 -9.22 18.07
C LEU A 217 31.69 -8.44 18.73
N THR A 218 32.54 -7.79 17.94
CA THR A 218 33.66 -6.98 18.43
C THR A 218 33.17 -5.86 19.34
N ARG A 219 32.15 -5.12 18.90
CA ARG A 219 31.53 -4.04 19.68
C ARG A 219 31.00 -4.55 21.02
N MET A 220 30.25 -5.65 21.00
CA MET A 220 29.66 -6.23 22.21
C MET A 220 30.73 -6.77 23.19
N LEU A 221 31.79 -7.42 22.68
CA LEU A 221 32.89 -7.91 23.51
C LEU A 221 33.64 -6.76 24.18
N LEU A 222 33.98 -5.70 23.42
CA LEU A 222 34.67 -4.52 23.97
C LEU A 222 33.80 -3.80 25.01
N GLN A 223 32.51 -3.61 24.73
CA GLN A 223 31.57 -3.03 25.71
C GLN A 223 31.48 -3.84 27.00
N ASN A 224 31.56 -5.17 26.90
CA ASN A 224 31.51 -6.05 28.07
C ASN A 224 32.80 -5.99 28.89
N ASN A 225 33.98 -6.10 28.26
CA ASN A 225 35.26 -6.03 28.96
C ASN A 225 36.43 -5.70 28.01
N ILE A 226 36.72 -4.41 27.84
CA ILE A 226 37.81 -3.91 26.97
C ILE A 226 39.15 -4.58 27.33
N ALA A 227 39.54 -4.55 28.60
CA ALA A 227 40.84 -5.07 29.05
C ALA A 227 41.05 -6.56 28.74
N LYS A 228 39.97 -7.35 28.71
CA LYS A 228 40.02 -8.77 28.38
C LYS A 228 40.12 -9.04 26.87
N TYR A 229 39.36 -8.31 26.05
CA TYR A 229 39.18 -8.66 24.63
C TYR A 229 39.97 -7.82 23.64
N GLU A 230 40.52 -6.67 24.04
CA GLU A 230 41.21 -5.74 23.14
C GLU A 230 42.33 -6.43 22.35
N THR A 231 43.23 -7.15 23.03
CA THR A 231 44.37 -7.83 22.38
C THR A 231 43.91 -8.90 21.39
N LEU A 232 42.89 -9.69 21.75
CA LEU A 232 42.34 -10.73 20.88
C LEU A 232 41.75 -10.10 19.61
N ILE A 233 40.93 -9.06 19.76
CA ILE A 233 40.28 -8.38 18.65
C ILE A 233 41.32 -7.70 17.75
N ALA A 234 42.34 -7.05 18.32
CA ALA A 234 43.41 -6.43 17.54
C ALA A 234 44.19 -7.45 16.72
N GLN A 235 44.51 -8.61 17.29
CA GLN A 235 45.17 -9.71 16.58
C GLN A 235 44.28 -10.31 15.49
N SER A 236 43.00 -10.56 15.77
CA SER A 236 42.05 -11.05 14.77
C SER A 236 41.85 -10.04 13.63
N THR A 237 41.73 -8.74 13.94
CA THR A 237 41.61 -7.67 12.94
C THR A 237 42.86 -7.56 12.06
N GLN A 238 44.05 -7.72 12.66
CA GLN A 238 45.30 -7.76 11.91
C GLN A 238 45.42 -9.03 11.04
N HIS A 239 44.94 -10.18 11.52
CA HIS A 239 44.89 -11.40 10.72
C HIS A 239 43.98 -11.23 9.49
N LEU A 240 42.82 -10.59 9.66
CA LEU A 240 41.91 -10.26 8.56
C LEU A 240 42.56 -9.35 7.51
N ALA A 241 43.61 -8.61 7.84
CA ALA A 241 44.38 -7.83 6.85
C ALA A 241 45.21 -8.70 5.89
N GLN A 242 45.47 -9.96 6.23
CA GLN A 242 46.18 -10.92 5.38
C GLN A 242 45.24 -11.62 4.39
N VAL A 243 43.93 -11.51 4.62
CA VAL A 243 42.86 -12.01 3.76
C VAL A 243 42.25 -10.79 3.03
N PRO A 244 41.75 -10.88 1.79
CA PRO A 244 41.17 -9.74 1.08
C PRO A 244 39.79 -9.28 1.65
N ASP A 245 39.65 -9.20 2.97
CA ASP A 245 38.46 -8.73 3.69
C ASP A 245 38.69 -7.33 4.29
N TYR A 246 38.78 -6.34 3.39
CA TYR A 246 39.01 -4.94 3.76
C TYR A 246 37.87 -4.36 4.61
N ALA A 247 36.64 -4.86 4.45
CA ALA A 247 35.48 -4.41 5.21
C ALA A 247 35.59 -4.82 6.68
N ALA A 248 35.89 -6.10 6.95
CA ALA A 248 36.06 -6.59 8.31
C ALA A 248 37.26 -5.92 9.01
N ARG A 249 38.37 -5.72 8.29
CA ARG A 249 39.53 -4.98 8.79
C ARG A 249 39.17 -3.54 9.21
N LEU A 250 38.48 -2.81 8.34
CA LEU A 250 38.03 -1.44 8.62
C LEU A 250 37.13 -1.39 9.85
N MET A 251 36.10 -2.24 9.89
CA MET A 251 35.11 -2.23 10.97
C MET A 251 35.70 -2.71 12.31
N GLY A 252 36.68 -3.61 12.29
CA GLY A 252 37.43 -4.04 13.48
C GLY A 252 38.24 -2.89 14.09
N TYR A 253 39.01 -2.16 13.28
CA TYR A 253 39.73 -0.98 13.77
C TYR A 253 38.79 0.16 14.18
N TYR A 254 37.65 0.32 13.50
CA TYR A 254 36.63 1.29 13.89
C TYR A 254 36.09 1.01 15.30
N ALA A 255 35.77 -0.25 15.60
CA ALA A 255 35.31 -0.65 16.93
C ALA A 255 36.40 -0.48 18.01
N LEU A 256 37.66 -0.80 17.69
CA LEU A 256 38.80 -0.59 18.61
C LEU A 256 39.06 0.90 18.89
N ALA A 257 39.02 1.74 17.84
CA ALA A 257 39.23 3.18 17.93
C ALA A 257 38.15 3.89 18.76
N ALA A 258 36.91 3.38 18.76
CA ALA A 258 35.83 3.90 19.60
C ALA A 258 36.15 3.87 21.11
N HIS A 259 37.07 2.99 21.54
CA HIS A 259 37.48 2.83 22.93
C HIS A 259 38.90 3.35 23.21
N GLN A 260 39.83 3.21 22.27
CA GLN A 260 41.22 3.65 22.40
C GLN A 260 41.70 4.38 21.13
N PRO A 261 41.23 5.62 20.90
CA PRO A 261 41.51 6.34 19.66
C PRO A 261 43.00 6.62 19.44
N GLU A 262 43.74 6.96 20.49
CA GLU A 262 45.18 7.25 20.41
C GLU A 262 46.01 6.08 19.86
N LYS A 263 45.56 4.84 20.09
CA LYS A 263 46.25 3.63 19.65
C LYS A 263 45.83 3.18 18.25
N TYR A 264 44.55 3.35 17.88
CA TYR A 264 43.98 2.71 16.70
C TYR A 264 43.57 3.66 15.58
N ASN A 265 43.50 4.98 15.78
CA ASN A 265 43.06 5.92 14.73
C ASN A 265 43.94 5.88 13.48
N THR A 266 45.27 5.79 13.64
CA THR A 266 46.19 5.67 12.50
C THR A 266 45.91 4.42 11.66
N LEU A 267 45.74 3.27 12.33
CA LEU A 267 45.42 1.98 11.68
C LEU A 267 44.04 1.99 11.03
N LEU A 268 43.08 2.69 11.65
CA LEU A 268 41.75 2.92 11.10
C LEU A 268 41.81 3.76 9.82
N THR A 269 42.56 4.85 9.81
CA THR A 269 42.74 5.70 8.61
C THR A 269 43.42 4.92 7.48
N GLU A 270 44.47 4.15 7.78
CA GLU A 270 45.11 3.27 6.79
C GLU A 270 44.14 2.22 6.23
N ALA A 271 43.34 1.59 7.09
CA ALA A 271 42.33 0.62 6.68
C ALA A 271 41.22 1.26 5.83
N ALA A 272 40.83 2.51 6.12
CA ALA A 272 39.83 3.25 5.36
C ALA A 272 40.30 3.56 3.94
N TYR A 273 41.54 4.03 3.77
CA TYR A 273 42.12 4.23 2.43
C TYR A 273 42.28 2.90 1.68
N ALA A 274 42.78 1.85 2.35
CA ALA A 274 42.91 0.53 1.74
C ALA A 274 41.56 -0.04 1.27
N TYR A 275 40.50 0.17 2.07
CA TYR A 275 39.13 -0.19 1.70
C TYR A 275 38.69 0.55 0.43
N LEU A 276 38.79 1.88 0.40
CA LEU A 276 38.32 2.69 -0.74
C LEU A 276 39.08 2.37 -2.04
N GLU A 277 40.37 2.06 -1.96
CA GLU A 277 41.22 1.73 -3.10
C GLU A 277 40.93 0.32 -3.64
N GLN A 278 40.96 -0.70 -2.77
CA GLN A 278 40.87 -2.12 -3.19
C GLN A 278 39.43 -2.56 -3.49
N TYR A 279 38.45 -2.02 -2.78
CA TYR A 279 37.03 -2.29 -3.02
C TYR A 279 36.59 -1.81 -4.42
N ASN A 280 37.23 -0.75 -4.94
CA ASN A 280 36.89 -0.20 -6.25
C ASN A 280 37.66 -0.81 -7.43
N THR A 281 38.86 -1.35 -7.19
CA THR A 281 39.77 -1.86 -8.22
C THR A 281 39.65 -3.36 -8.48
N THR A 282 39.12 -4.15 -7.54
CA THR A 282 39.01 -5.62 -7.67
C THR A 282 37.66 -6.07 -8.23
N LEU A 283 37.65 -7.12 -9.08
CA LEU A 283 36.43 -7.75 -9.60
C LEU A 283 35.52 -8.26 -8.45
N ALA A 284 36.12 -8.75 -7.37
CA ALA A 284 35.40 -9.15 -6.16
C ALA A 284 34.67 -7.95 -5.52
N GLY A 285 35.35 -6.83 -5.29
CA GLY A 285 34.72 -5.60 -4.80
C GLY A 285 33.63 -5.05 -5.73
N GLN A 286 33.79 -5.24 -7.04
CA GLN A 286 32.77 -4.89 -8.05
C GLN A 286 31.56 -5.83 -8.05
N LEU A 287 31.73 -7.12 -7.77
CA LEU A 287 30.64 -8.09 -7.63
C LEU A 287 29.83 -7.87 -6.34
N PHE A 288 30.47 -7.40 -5.27
CA PHE A 288 29.80 -6.94 -4.04
C PHE A 288 28.99 -5.63 -4.23
N ARG A 289 29.00 -5.00 -5.41
CA ARG A 289 28.12 -3.87 -5.73
C ARG A 289 26.67 -4.27 -6.04
N GLN A 290 26.39 -5.56 -6.25
CA GLN A 290 25.02 -6.06 -6.27
C GLN A 290 24.56 -6.29 -4.83
N PRO A 291 23.31 -5.95 -4.48
CA PRO A 291 22.74 -6.26 -3.17
C PRO A 291 22.44 -7.77 -3.10
N ALA A 292 23.48 -8.59 -3.05
CA ALA A 292 23.36 -9.98 -2.64
C ALA A 292 23.12 -9.97 -1.12
N GLY A 293 21.85 -9.85 -0.72
CA GLY A 293 21.46 -9.99 0.68
C GLY A 293 21.70 -8.76 1.57
N ALA A 294 21.44 -7.54 1.07
CA ALA A 294 21.37 -6.32 1.90
C ALA A 294 20.13 -6.28 2.83
N ALA A 295 19.74 -7.43 3.40
CA ALA A 295 18.62 -7.55 4.33
C ALA A 295 19.03 -7.26 5.79
N GLU A 296 20.30 -7.02 6.10
CA GLU A 296 20.78 -6.95 7.49
C GLU A 296 21.47 -5.63 7.90
N ILE A 297 21.67 -4.67 6.99
CA ILE A 297 22.25 -3.36 7.37
C ILE A 297 21.12 -2.41 7.79
N ASN A 298 20.75 -2.49 9.07
CA ASN A 298 19.67 -1.67 9.63
C ASN A 298 20.08 -0.23 10.00
N ASP A 299 21.39 0.05 10.06
CA ASP A 299 21.93 1.38 10.30
C ASP A 299 22.79 1.83 9.11
N GLU A 300 22.22 2.71 8.30
CA GLU A 300 22.83 3.33 7.13
C GLU A 300 24.17 4.03 7.44
N GLN A 301 24.45 4.39 8.70
CA GLN A 301 25.70 5.04 9.12
C GLN A 301 26.86 4.06 9.31
N LEU A 302 26.60 2.75 9.39
CA LEU A 302 27.61 1.71 9.65
C LEU A 302 28.05 0.96 8.38
N LEU A 303 27.66 1.45 7.20
CA LEU A 303 28.18 0.92 5.93
C LEU A 303 29.70 1.16 5.84
N PRO A 304 30.52 0.14 5.52
CA PRO A 304 31.97 0.28 5.48
C PRO A 304 32.47 1.44 4.60
N GLU A 305 31.87 1.69 3.44
CA GLU A 305 32.24 2.83 2.58
C GLU A 305 31.92 4.19 3.22
N VAL A 306 30.78 4.29 3.91
CA VAL A 306 30.37 5.51 4.63
C VAL A 306 31.31 5.75 5.81
N VAL A 307 31.65 4.70 6.56
CA VAL A 307 32.64 4.74 7.65
C VAL A 307 34.01 5.16 7.11
N ALA A 308 34.49 4.55 6.02
CA ALA A 308 35.79 4.88 5.44
C ALA A 308 35.88 6.37 5.06
N VAL A 309 34.89 6.89 4.32
CA VAL A 309 34.84 8.30 3.91
C VAL A 309 34.76 9.23 5.13
N LYS A 310 33.95 8.88 6.14
CA LYS A 310 33.85 9.65 7.38
C LYS A 310 35.21 9.73 8.07
N GLU A 311 35.85 8.59 8.28
CA GLU A 311 37.07 8.51 9.09
C GLU A 311 38.26 9.18 8.40
N ILE A 312 38.44 9.06 7.07
CA ILE A 312 39.49 9.83 6.38
C ILE A 312 39.23 11.34 6.48
N LEU A 313 37.98 11.80 6.45
CA LEU A 313 37.64 13.22 6.55
C LEU A 313 37.80 13.79 7.97
N VAL A 314 37.61 12.93 8.98
CA VAL A 314 37.79 13.29 10.40
C VAL A 314 39.28 13.28 10.77
N GLN A 315 40.03 12.25 10.36
CA GLN A 315 41.41 12.02 10.82
C GLN A 315 42.47 12.64 9.89
N ASP A 316 42.24 12.70 8.57
CA ASP A 316 43.21 13.14 7.55
C ASP A 316 42.56 14.06 6.49
N LYS A 317 41.90 15.11 6.97
CA LYS A 317 41.00 15.97 6.17
C LYS A 317 41.61 16.50 4.86
N PHE A 318 42.85 16.97 4.88
CA PHE A 318 43.45 17.61 3.70
C PHE A 318 43.80 16.60 2.60
N SER A 319 44.40 15.47 2.98
CA SER A 319 44.70 14.38 2.04
C SER A 319 43.42 13.73 1.54
N ALA A 320 42.41 13.59 2.41
CA ALA A 320 41.11 13.03 2.07
C ALA A 320 40.36 13.83 1.00
N ILE A 321 40.38 15.18 1.06
CA ILE A 321 39.76 16.02 0.02
C ILE A 321 40.43 15.77 -1.33
N THR A 322 41.77 15.80 -1.36
CA THR A 322 42.54 15.57 -2.60
C THR A 322 42.26 14.19 -3.18
N TYR A 323 42.29 13.17 -2.34
CA TYR A 323 41.96 11.79 -2.72
C TYR A 323 40.54 11.67 -3.29
N LEU A 324 39.54 12.28 -2.64
CA LEU A 324 38.16 12.23 -3.11
C LEU A 324 37.97 12.98 -4.44
N GLU A 325 38.68 14.09 -4.68
CA GLU A 325 38.65 14.79 -5.97
C GLU A 325 39.19 13.93 -7.11
N GLU A 326 40.31 13.24 -6.88
CA GLU A 326 40.88 12.27 -7.83
C GLU A 326 39.94 11.07 -8.03
N HIS A 327 39.37 10.54 -6.96
CA HIS A 327 38.41 9.42 -6.97
C HIS A 327 37.18 9.71 -7.83
N LEU A 328 36.60 10.91 -7.69
CA LEU A 328 35.48 11.38 -8.52
C LEU A 328 35.90 11.60 -9.98
N THR A 329 37.11 12.12 -10.20
CA THR A 329 37.66 12.37 -11.53
C THR A 329 37.82 11.06 -12.32
N ASP A 330 38.27 10.01 -11.64
CA ASP A 330 38.38 8.64 -12.17
C ASP A 330 37.03 7.93 -12.33
N LYS A 331 35.92 8.56 -11.92
CA LYS A 331 34.56 7.98 -11.91
C LYS A 331 34.45 6.69 -11.11
N ARG A 332 35.23 6.56 -10.03
CA ARG A 332 35.18 5.40 -9.14
C ARG A 332 33.86 5.40 -8.36
N TYR A 333 33.31 4.22 -8.09
CA TYR A 333 32.05 4.15 -7.37
C TYR A 333 32.17 4.78 -5.97
N LEU A 334 31.08 5.39 -5.51
CA LEU A 334 30.93 5.91 -4.16
C LEU A 334 29.47 5.73 -3.73
N HIS A 335 29.24 5.14 -2.56
CA HIS A 335 27.88 4.95 -2.03
C HIS A 335 27.11 6.27 -1.97
N PRO A 336 25.80 6.30 -2.30
CA PRO A 336 24.95 7.49 -2.18
C PRO A 336 25.09 8.25 -0.85
N LEU A 337 25.16 7.51 0.26
CA LEU A 337 25.27 8.10 1.60
C LEU A 337 26.63 8.73 1.90
N ALA A 338 27.69 8.37 1.19
CA ALA A 338 28.99 8.99 1.36
C ALA A 338 28.96 10.48 1.00
N PHE A 339 28.14 10.90 0.03
CA PHE A 339 27.98 12.31 -0.31
C PHE A 339 27.33 13.13 0.81
N LYS A 340 26.42 12.51 1.58
CA LYS A 340 25.85 13.11 2.79
C LYS A 340 26.95 13.29 3.84
N THR A 341 27.81 12.27 4.05
CA THR A 341 28.95 12.33 4.95
C THR A 341 29.96 13.41 4.54
N ILE A 342 30.30 13.51 3.25
CA ILE A 342 31.21 14.55 2.71
C ILE A 342 30.68 15.93 3.09
N ARG A 343 29.39 16.20 2.86
CA ARG A 343 28.74 17.45 3.25
C ARG A 343 28.81 17.71 4.75
N GLU A 344 28.49 16.70 5.57
CA GLU A 344 28.48 16.83 7.04
C GLU A 344 29.87 17.13 7.62
N GLN A 345 30.93 16.51 7.07
CA GLN A 345 32.30 16.67 7.58
C GLN A 345 33.03 17.92 7.05
N LEU A 346 32.68 18.38 5.83
CA LEU A 346 33.35 19.50 5.18
C LEU A 346 32.55 20.82 5.20
N GLY A 347 31.24 20.76 5.45
CA GLY A 347 30.36 21.93 5.32
C GLY A 347 30.51 22.60 3.96
N ASN A 348 30.70 23.91 3.94
CA ASN A 348 30.87 24.70 2.70
C ASN A 348 32.06 24.28 1.83
N ARG A 349 33.07 23.60 2.39
CA ARG A 349 34.20 23.08 1.59
C ARG A 349 33.81 21.88 0.71
N ALA A 350 32.65 21.26 0.95
CA ALA A 350 32.13 20.19 0.09
C ALA A 350 31.65 20.67 -1.29
N VAL A 351 31.42 21.97 -1.48
CA VAL A 351 30.80 22.51 -2.70
C VAL A 351 31.56 22.11 -3.97
N SER A 352 32.90 22.20 -3.98
CA SER A 352 33.71 21.81 -5.14
C SER A 352 33.56 20.33 -5.49
N LEU A 353 33.67 19.46 -4.48
CA LEU A 353 33.51 18.01 -4.61
C LEU A 353 32.13 17.63 -5.13
N LEU A 354 31.06 18.21 -4.57
CA LEU A 354 29.69 17.91 -4.98
C LEU A 354 29.42 18.39 -6.41
N LEU A 355 29.88 19.59 -6.80
CA LEU A 355 29.75 20.06 -8.19
C LEU A 355 30.55 19.17 -9.15
N SER A 356 31.78 18.79 -8.80
CA SER A 356 32.59 17.84 -9.57
C SER A 356 31.88 16.50 -9.75
N ALA A 357 31.22 15.98 -8.71
CA ALA A 357 30.44 14.76 -8.81
C ALA A 357 29.30 14.89 -9.86
N VAL A 358 28.60 16.01 -9.91
CA VAL A 358 27.59 16.25 -10.96
C VAL A 358 28.23 16.31 -12.36
N GLU A 359 29.37 17.01 -12.51
CA GLU A 359 30.11 17.10 -13.77
C GLU A 359 30.60 15.73 -14.26
N LYS A 360 30.92 14.82 -13.34
CA LYS A 360 31.41 13.46 -13.63
C LYS A 360 30.28 12.45 -13.81
N ASP A 361 29.03 12.90 -13.96
CA ASP A 361 27.82 12.11 -14.21
C ASP A 361 27.36 11.24 -13.02
N TYR A 362 27.76 11.55 -11.78
CA TYR A 362 27.12 10.93 -10.61
C TYR A 362 25.66 11.38 -10.52
N ASP A 363 24.82 10.55 -9.89
CA ASP A 363 23.38 10.80 -9.88
C ASP A 363 23.02 12.09 -9.14
N ALA A 364 22.69 13.13 -9.92
CA ALA A 364 22.34 14.44 -9.41
C ALA A 364 21.14 14.44 -8.43
N ARG A 365 20.30 13.40 -8.44
CA ARG A 365 19.22 13.22 -7.44
C ARG A 365 19.76 13.00 -6.02
N ILE A 366 20.96 12.44 -5.90
CA ILE A 366 21.66 12.25 -4.63
C ILE A 366 22.45 13.50 -4.27
N ILE A 367 23.16 14.08 -5.24
CA ILE A 367 24.15 15.14 -5.01
C ILE A 367 23.50 16.51 -4.73
N LEU A 368 22.54 16.93 -5.55
CA LEU A 368 21.96 18.28 -5.46
C LEU A 368 21.26 18.56 -4.11
N PRO A 369 20.52 17.61 -3.50
CA PRO A 369 19.98 17.81 -2.15
C PRO A 369 21.06 18.03 -1.07
N GLN A 370 22.28 17.48 -1.25
CA GLN A 370 23.39 17.76 -0.34
C GLN A 370 23.95 19.17 -0.57
N LEU A 371 24.07 19.57 -1.84
CA LEU A 371 24.54 20.91 -2.22
C LEU A 371 23.59 22.01 -1.72
N MET A 372 22.28 21.79 -1.79
CA MET A 372 21.25 22.75 -1.35
C MET A 372 21.25 23.07 0.15
N GLN A 373 21.95 22.29 0.96
CA GLN A 373 22.11 22.51 2.41
C GLN A 373 23.35 23.34 2.75
N LEU A 374 24.10 23.78 1.74
CA LEU A 374 25.32 24.60 1.89
C LEU A 374 25.05 26.06 1.50
N ASP A 375 26.02 26.93 1.75
CA ASP A 375 25.93 28.34 1.38
C ASP A 375 25.73 28.51 -0.15
N ARG A 376 24.58 29.08 -0.52
CA ARG A 376 24.17 29.30 -1.91
C ARG A 376 25.16 30.15 -2.68
N SER A 377 25.81 31.13 -2.04
CA SER A 377 26.75 32.05 -2.70
C SER A 377 27.95 31.33 -3.35
N LEU A 378 28.26 30.11 -2.93
CA LEU A 378 29.40 29.33 -3.41
C LEU A 378 29.12 28.53 -4.69
N TYR A 379 27.85 28.28 -5.02
CA TYR A 379 27.50 27.38 -6.13
C TYR A 379 26.41 27.92 -7.05
N PHE A 380 25.61 28.91 -6.63
CA PHE A 380 24.36 29.22 -7.33
C PHE A 380 24.57 29.71 -8.77
N ASP A 381 25.58 30.56 -8.98
CA ASP A 381 25.95 31.01 -10.33
C ASP A 381 26.53 29.89 -11.19
N ARG A 382 27.30 28.97 -10.59
CA ARG A 382 27.92 27.82 -11.28
C ARG A 382 26.88 26.83 -11.80
N LEU A 383 25.67 26.82 -11.23
CA LEU A 383 24.59 25.94 -11.70
C LEU A 383 24.12 26.28 -13.11
N TRP A 384 24.32 27.52 -13.60
CA TRP A 384 23.95 27.89 -14.97
C TRP A 384 24.68 27.07 -16.03
N ASP A 385 25.93 26.67 -15.78
CA ASP A 385 26.71 25.82 -16.71
C ASP A 385 26.04 24.46 -16.93
N PHE A 386 25.38 23.94 -15.89
CA PHE A 386 24.69 22.65 -15.96
C PHE A 386 23.36 22.71 -16.73
N THR A 387 22.86 23.91 -17.08
CA THR A 387 21.74 24.03 -18.04
C THR A 387 22.14 23.57 -19.46
N LEU A 388 23.44 23.53 -19.74
CA LEU A 388 24.00 23.04 -21.00
C LEU A 388 24.51 21.59 -20.89
N HIS A 389 24.37 20.95 -19.73
CA HIS A 389 24.84 19.59 -19.48
C HIS A 389 24.22 18.58 -20.46
N LYS A 390 24.94 17.52 -20.83
CA LYS A 390 24.47 16.50 -21.80
C LYS A 390 23.28 15.68 -21.29
N LEU A 391 23.19 15.46 -19.98
CA LEU A 391 22.13 14.64 -19.36
C LEU A 391 20.87 15.47 -19.07
N LYS A 392 19.71 15.01 -19.57
CA LYS A 392 18.39 15.61 -19.31
C LYS A 392 18.05 15.66 -17.81
N SER A 393 18.43 14.63 -17.05
CA SER A 393 18.19 14.54 -15.60
C SER A 393 18.86 15.69 -14.85
N VAL A 394 20.14 15.97 -15.15
CA VAL A 394 20.90 17.08 -14.56
C VAL A 394 20.25 18.42 -14.89
N ARG A 395 19.98 18.69 -16.18
CA ARG A 395 19.34 19.95 -16.60
C ARG A 395 18.01 20.20 -15.91
N THR A 396 17.18 19.16 -15.82
CA THR A 396 15.84 19.26 -15.21
C THR A 396 15.91 19.55 -13.71
N LEU A 397 16.80 18.88 -12.98
CA LEU A 397 16.96 19.11 -11.53
C LEU A 397 17.54 20.49 -11.24
N VAL A 398 18.54 20.91 -12.02
CA VAL A 398 19.16 22.22 -11.89
C VAL A 398 18.19 23.35 -12.22
N ALA A 399 17.33 23.19 -13.24
CA ALA A 399 16.30 24.17 -13.57
C ALA A 399 15.38 24.51 -12.39
N VAL A 400 15.02 23.51 -11.57
CA VAL A 400 14.19 23.70 -10.37
C VAL A 400 14.90 24.58 -9.34
N ILE A 401 16.21 24.36 -9.14
CA ILE A 401 17.04 25.13 -8.20
C ILE A 401 17.25 26.56 -8.71
N LEU A 402 17.57 26.71 -10.00
CA LEU A 402 17.83 28.00 -10.64
C LEU A 402 16.61 28.91 -10.69
N ALA A 403 15.39 28.39 -10.55
CA ALA A 403 14.18 29.21 -10.46
C ALA A 403 14.17 30.13 -9.22
N GLU A 404 14.91 29.80 -8.17
CA GLU A 404 15.09 30.66 -6.99
C GLU A 404 16.20 31.70 -7.17
N HIS A 405 16.89 31.73 -8.32
CA HIS A 405 18.01 32.62 -8.56
C HIS A 405 17.54 34.06 -8.76
N PRO A 406 18.20 35.09 -8.19
CA PRO A 406 17.80 36.49 -8.36
C PRO A 406 17.67 36.92 -9.83
N GLN A 407 18.54 36.40 -10.70
CA GLN A 407 18.54 36.63 -12.15
C GLN A 407 17.84 35.52 -12.96
N ALA A 408 17.01 34.67 -12.34
CA ALA A 408 16.37 33.54 -13.01
C ALA A 408 15.58 33.98 -14.25
N LEU A 409 14.78 35.05 -14.13
CA LEU A 409 13.94 35.57 -15.20
C LEU A 409 14.75 35.98 -16.44
N GLU A 410 15.80 36.78 -16.24
CA GLU A 410 16.66 37.31 -17.29
C GLU A 410 17.42 36.19 -18.00
N LYS A 411 18.19 35.39 -17.24
CA LYS A 411 19.01 34.30 -17.80
C LYS A 411 18.16 33.20 -18.44
N ALA A 412 16.98 32.89 -17.90
CA ALA A 412 16.07 31.94 -18.55
C ALA A 412 15.43 32.54 -19.82
N GLY A 413 15.11 33.83 -19.83
CA GLY A 413 14.64 34.55 -21.02
C GLY A 413 15.64 34.49 -22.18
N GLU A 414 16.93 34.66 -21.89
CA GLU A 414 18.01 34.49 -22.87
C GLU A 414 18.12 33.03 -23.35
N LEU A 415 18.11 32.08 -22.41
CA LEU A 415 18.21 30.66 -22.71
C LEU A 415 17.02 30.15 -23.57
N LEU A 416 15.86 30.80 -23.48
CA LEU A 416 14.68 30.51 -24.29
C LEU A 416 14.91 30.80 -25.79
N GLN A 417 15.89 31.64 -26.14
CA GLN A 417 16.27 31.93 -27.53
C GLN A 417 17.35 30.97 -28.07
N HIS A 418 17.76 29.96 -27.28
CA HIS A 418 18.84 29.07 -27.67
C HIS A 418 18.49 28.18 -28.88
N LYS A 419 19.50 27.89 -29.72
CA LYS A 419 19.32 27.15 -30.98
C LYS A 419 18.86 25.70 -30.80
N LYS A 420 19.31 25.00 -29.75
CA LYS A 420 18.88 23.61 -29.49
C LYS A 420 17.70 23.54 -28.53
N ALA A 421 16.75 22.68 -28.87
CA ALA A 421 15.49 22.51 -28.17
C ALA A 421 15.63 22.11 -26.70
N GLU A 422 16.66 21.32 -26.37
CA GLU A 422 16.90 20.84 -25.00
C GLU A 422 17.21 21.98 -24.01
N GLN A 423 17.93 23.02 -24.45
CA GLN A 423 18.20 24.19 -23.63
C GLN A 423 16.97 25.08 -23.50
N ARG A 424 16.20 25.26 -24.58
CA ARG A 424 14.92 25.98 -24.50
C ARG A 424 13.94 25.30 -23.55
N LEU A 425 13.85 23.97 -23.58
CA LEU A 425 13.08 23.21 -22.59
C LEU A 425 13.57 23.48 -21.16
N THR A 426 14.88 23.57 -20.95
CA THR A 426 15.46 23.91 -19.63
C THR A 426 15.07 25.32 -19.20
N ALA A 427 15.09 26.30 -20.12
CA ALA A 427 14.60 27.65 -19.88
C ALA A 427 13.11 27.67 -19.49
N VAL A 428 12.29 26.92 -20.22
CA VAL A 428 10.86 26.76 -19.90
C VAL A 428 10.68 26.16 -18.51
N GLN A 429 11.43 25.12 -18.13
CA GLN A 429 11.36 24.54 -16.78
C GLN A 429 11.65 25.57 -15.69
N ILE A 430 12.65 26.44 -15.88
CA ILE A 430 12.97 27.54 -14.95
C ILE A 430 11.81 28.54 -14.87
N LEU A 431 11.33 29.03 -16.02
CA LEU A 431 10.25 30.03 -16.08
C LEU A 431 8.92 29.48 -15.53
N CYS A 432 8.60 28.23 -15.82
CA CYS A 432 7.41 27.55 -15.31
C CYS A 432 7.48 27.38 -13.79
N LYS A 433 8.67 27.07 -13.24
CA LYS A 433 8.87 26.99 -11.79
C LYS A 433 8.82 28.37 -11.13
N LEU A 434 9.32 29.42 -11.80
CA LEU A 434 9.25 30.80 -11.32
C LEU A 434 7.81 31.32 -11.25
N ASN A 435 7.01 31.04 -12.30
CA ASN A 435 5.57 31.33 -12.39
C ASN A 435 5.15 32.78 -12.00
N SER A 436 6.05 33.75 -12.10
CA SER A 436 5.74 35.16 -11.90
C SER A 436 4.97 35.71 -13.11
N ALA A 437 4.30 36.86 -12.95
CA ALA A 437 3.59 37.49 -14.08
C ALA A 437 4.49 37.72 -15.30
N ALA A 438 5.72 38.20 -15.08
CA ALA A 438 6.71 38.39 -16.14
C ALA A 438 7.19 37.06 -16.76
N ALA A 439 7.35 36.00 -15.95
CA ALA A 439 7.70 34.67 -16.48
C ALA A 439 6.59 34.11 -17.37
N ARG A 440 5.32 34.26 -16.94
CA ARG A 440 4.15 33.86 -17.74
C ARG A 440 4.05 34.65 -19.04
N GLU A 441 4.39 35.93 -19.04
CA GLU A 441 4.46 36.74 -20.25
C GLU A 441 5.51 36.21 -21.24
N LEU A 442 6.72 35.90 -20.78
CA LEU A 442 7.77 35.30 -21.62
C LEU A 442 7.32 33.94 -22.20
N LEU A 443 6.69 33.10 -21.37
CA LEU A 443 6.13 31.82 -21.81
C LEU A 443 5.04 32.02 -22.88
N GLN A 444 4.13 32.98 -22.70
CA GLN A 444 3.07 33.29 -23.66
C GLN A 444 3.63 33.78 -25.00
N GLN A 445 4.63 34.67 -24.97
CA GLN A 445 5.29 35.18 -26.18
C GLN A 445 6.02 34.08 -26.95
N ALA A 446 6.63 33.13 -26.23
CA ALA A 446 7.36 32.01 -26.83
C ALA A 446 6.43 30.88 -27.30
N LEU A 447 5.26 30.71 -26.67
CA LEU A 447 4.37 29.57 -26.87
C LEU A 447 4.11 29.30 -28.35
N HIS A 448 3.63 30.26 -29.14
CA HIS A 448 3.25 30.01 -30.54
C HIS A 448 4.44 29.78 -31.49
N ARG A 449 5.67 30.12 -31.07
CA ARG A 449 6.90 29.95 -31.86
C ARG A 449 7.65 28.68 -31.51
N GLU A 450 7.45 28.14 -30.31
CA GLU A 450 8.13 26.91 -29.88
C GLU A 450 7.64 25.71 -30.72
N ILE A 451 8.62 24.96 -31.24
CA ILE A 451 8.43 23.80 -32.13
C ILE A 451 8.56 22.49 -31.34
N ASN A 452 9.37 22.50 -30.28
CA ASN A 452 9.56 21.33 -29.41
C ASN A 452 8.31 21.12 -28.54
N ASP A 453 7.67 19.97 -28.71
CA ASP A 453 6.38 19.73 -28.06
C ASP A 453 6.51 19.58 -26.54
N ASP A 454 7.59 18.99 -26.03
CA ASP A 454 7.80 18.86 -24.58
C ASP A 454 7.89 20.25 -23.89
N ALA A 455 8.57 21.21 -24.53
CA ALA A 455 8.65 22.59 -24.04
C ALA A 455 7.28 23.28 -24.10
N ARG A 456 6.54 23.11 -25.20
CA ARG A 456 5.19 23.67 -25.33
C ARG A 456 4.20 23.10 -24.32
N ASP A 457 4.20 21.79 -24.14
CA ASP A 457 3.24 21.11 -23.27
C ASP A 457 3.44 21.60 -21.82
N LEU A 458 4.69 21.83 -21.41
CA LEU A 458 5.03 22.43 -20.11
C LEU A 458 4.60 23.91 -20.00
N MET A 459 4.77 24.70 -21.06
CA MET A 459 4.26 26.08 -21.13
C MET A 459 2.73 26.10 -20.94
N LEU A 460 2.00 25.25 -21.68
CA LEU A 460 0.54 25.17 -21.63
C LEU A 460 0.03 24.77 -20.24
N GLU A 461 0.66 23.76 -19.63
CA GLU A 461 0.32 23.33 -18.27
C GLU A 461 0.48 24.46 -17.23
N THR A 462 1.51 25.32 -17.40
CA THR A 462 1.74 26.43 -16.49
C THR A 462 0.82 27.63 -16.76
N LEU A 463 0.55 27.92 -18.03
CA LEU A 463 -0.31 29.03 -18.43
C LEU A 463 -1.79 28.76 -18.10
N GLY A 464 -2.20 27.49 -18.00
CA GLY A 464 -3.56 27.07 -17.67
C GLY A 464 -4.55 27.36 -18.81
N ASP A 465 -5.84 27.45 -18.49
CA ASP A 465 -6.93 27.72 -19.46
C ASP A 465 -6.98 29.19 -19.92
N THR A 466 -5.84 29.88 -20.01
CA THR A 466 -5.74 31.24 -20.55
C THR A 466 -6.02 31.32 -22.06
N ILE A 467 -6.27 30.18 -22.71
CA ILE A 467 -6.83 30.09 -24.06
C ILE A 467 -8.36 30.32 -23.99
N THR A 468 -8.78 31.52 -23.61
CA THR A 468 -10.20 31.92 -23.60
C THR A 468 -10.45 32.90 -24.72
N GLY A 469 -10.84 32.38 -25.88
CA GLY A 469 -11.66 33.15 -26.81
C GLY A 469 -13.12 33.02 -26.38
N THR A 470 -13.90 34.10 -26.47
CA THR A 470 -15.37 34.05 -26.24
C THR A 470 -16.11 33.24 -27.31
N ASP A 471 -15.42 32.87 -28.38
CA ASP A 471 -15.91 32.04 -29.49
C ASP A 471 -14.96 30.86 -29.75
N ASN A 472 -15.47 29.64 -29.58
CA ASN A 472 -14.74 28.41 -29.82
C ASN A 472 -14.31 28.27 -31.29
N ALA A 473 -15.15 28.66 -32.26
CA ALA A 473 -14.86 28.48 -33.68
C ALA A 473 -13.67 29.36 -34.12
N ALA A 474 -13.66 30.64 -33.74
CA ALA A 474 -12.54 31.54 -33.98
C ALA A 474 -11.24 31.05 -33.31
N THR A 475 -11.34 30.57 -32.06
CA THR A 475 -10.20 30.04 -31.31
C THR A 475 -9.58 28.82 -32.01
N VAL A 476 -10.40 27.86 -32.45
CA VAL A 476 -9.95 26.69 -33.20
C VAL A 476 -9.22 27.11 -34.48
N GLY A 477 -9.75 28.07 -35.23
CA GLY A 477 -9.13 28.59 -36.45
C GLY A 477 -7.71 29.13 -36.21
N GLN A 478 -7.51 29.90 -35.14
CA GLN A 478 -6.20 30.44 -34.77
C GLN A 478 -5.21 29.35 -34.34
N LEU A 479 -5.64 28.41 -33.50
CA LEU A 479 -4.79 27.31 -33.02
C LEU A 479 -4.31 26.41 -34.17
N ILE A 480 -5.20 26.10 -35.11
CA ILE A 480 -4.86 25.36 -36.34
C ILE A 480 -3.85 26.14 -37.18
N ALA A 481 -4.04 27.45 -37.37
CA ALA A 481 -3.09 28.28 -38.11
C ALA A 481 -1.69 28.28 -37.46
N PHE A 482 -1.61 28.35 -36.12
CA PHE A 482 -0.34 28.24 -35.41
C PHE A 482 0.29 26.84 -35.54
N ALA A 483 -0.51 25.76 -35.49
CA ALA A 483 -0.01 24.40 -35.68
C ALA A 483 0.52 24.17 -37.11
N LYS A 484 -0.16 24.74 -38.12
CA LYS A 484 0.31 24.74 -39.53
C LYS A 484 1.63 25.48 -39.68
N LYS A 485 1.76 26.67 -39.10
CA LYS A 485 3.00 27.47 -39.17
C LYS A 485 4.20 26.73 -38.58
N ARG A 486 3.97 25.82 -37.62
CA ARG A 486 4.98 24.94 -37.01
C ARG A 486 5.20 23.62 -37.75
N GLY A 487 4.50 23.40 -38.87
CA GLY A 487 4.61 22.19 -39.69
C GLY A 487 3.99 20.93 -39.06
N LYS A 488 3.08 21.07 -38.07
CA LYS A 488 2.52 19.91 -37.34
C LYS A 488 1.38 19.20 -38.07
N LEU A 489 0.72 19.87 -39.02
CA LEU A 489 -0.49 19.36 -39.70
C LEU A 489 -0.25 18.95 -41.16
N SER A 490 0.99 19.04 -41.65
CA SER A 490 1.32 18.81 -43.07
C SER A 490 1.27 17.34 -43.50
N ARG A 491 1.26 16.41 -42.53
CA ARG A 491 1.22 14.95 -42.75
C ARG A 491 0.38 14.29 -41.66
N PRO A 492 -0.12 13.06 -41.89
CA PRO A 492 -0.73 12.27 -40.83
C PRO A 492 0.19 12.13 -39.61
N LEU A 493 -0.42 12.04 -38.42
CA LEU A 493 0.31 11.93 -37.16
C LEU A 493 1.25 10.71 -37.17
N GLU A 494 0.73 9.58 -37.63
CA GLU A 494 1.45 8.31 -37.73
C GLU A 494 1.37 7.77 -39.16
N LYS A 495 2.42 7.09 -39.61
CA LYS A 495 2.44 6.49 -40.96
C LYS A 495 1.42 5.37 -41.14
N TRP A 496 1.06 4.68 -40.05
CA TRP A 496 0.14 3.56 -40.06
C TRP A 496 -1.33 3.98 -39.87
N LEU A 497 -1.57 5.22 -39.43
CA LEU A 497 -2.91 5.77 -39.23
C LEU A 497 -3.28 6.62 -40.44
N ASP A 498 -3.99 6.03 -41.39
CA ASP A 498 -4.48 6.74 -42.57
C ASP A 498 -5.69 7.61 -42.20
N ASP A 499 -5.41 8.88 -41.89
CA ASP A 499 -6.42 9.88 -41.49
C ASP A 499 -7.45 10.20 -42.57
N ALA A 500 -7.23 9.81 -43.84
CA ALA A 500 -8.21 9.97 -44.91
C ALA A 500 -9.28 8.87 -44.93
N THR A 501 -9.03 7.74 -44.25
CA THR A 501 -9.93 6.57 -44.21
C THR A 501 -10.74 6.48 -42.92
N LEU A 502 -10.50 7.39 -41.98
CA LEU A 502 -11.26 7.43 -40.74
C LEU A 502 -12.74 7.76 -41.03
N PRO A 503 -13.69 7.17 -40.27
CA PRO A 503 -15.10 7.52 -40.41
C PRO A 503 -15.33 9.03 -40.24
N PRO A 504 -16.42 9.59 -40.80
CA PRO A 504 -16.69 11.01 -40.68
C PRO A 504 -16.93 11.42 -39.21
N LEU A 505 -16.46 12.62 -38.87
CA LEU A 505 -16.66 13.29 -37.58
C LEU A 505 -17.44 14.58 -37.85
N PHE A 506 -18.52 14.83 -37.11
CA PHE A 506 -19.44 15.94 -37.39
C PHE A 506 -19.41 17.00 -36.29
N LEU A 507 -19.66 18.24 -36.68
CA LEU A 507 -19.86 19.36 -35.77
C LEU A 507 -21.35 19.48 -35.39
N GLN A 508 -21.65 20.21 -34.31
CA GLN A 508 -23.03 20.45 -33.81
C GLN A 508 -23.93 21.20 -34.81
N ASP A 509 -23.35 21.89 -35.78
CA ASP A 509 -24.09 22.53 -36.87
C ASP A 509 -24.39 21.56 -38.05
N GLY A 510 -24.00 20.29 -37.93
CA GLY A 510 -24.18 19.24 -38.93
C GLY A 510 -23.10 19.21 -40.01
N THR A 511 -22.09 20.09 -39.97
CA THR A 511 -21.00 20.11 -40.95
C THR A 511 -19.95 19.03 -40.68
N LEU A 512 -19.28 18.58 -41.74
CA LEU A 512 -18.19 17.62 -41.65
C LEU A 512 -16.91 18.30 -41.17
N LEU A 513 -16.22 17.67 -40.21
CA LEU A 513 -14.96 18.14 -39.68
C LEU A 513 -13.85 18.10 -40.75
N THR A 514 -13.14 19.21 -40.93
CA THR A 514 -12.11 19.33 -41.98
C THR A 514 -10.86 18.49 -41.67
N GLN A 515 -10.08 18.12 -42.69
CA GLN A 515 -8.85 17.33 -42.48
C GLN A 515 -7.83 18.02 -41.55
N ASP A 516 -7.72 19.34 -41.60
CA ASP A 516 -6.84 20.10 -40.69
C ASP A 516 -7.32 20.05 -39.24
N MET A 517 -8.63 20.13 -39.02
CA MET A 517 -9.21 19.95 -37.69
C MET A 517 -8.95 18.53 -37.18
N MET A 518 -9.07 17.51 -38.04
CA MET A 518 -8.85 16.12 -37.66
C MET A 518 -7.39 15.87 -37.27
N ARG A 519 -6.45 16.34 -38.10
CA ARG A 519 -5.01 16.25 -37.80
C ARG A 519 -4.63 17.01 -36.55
N PHE A 520 -5.22 18.20 -36.34
CA PHE A 520 -4.99 18.99 -35.15
C PHE A 520 -5.46 18.26 -33.89
N LEU A 521 -6.66 17.65 -33.96
CA LEU A 521 -7.23 16.87 -32.87
C LEU A 521 -6.35 15.65 -32.53
N LEU A 522 -5.97 14.85 -33.52
CA LEU A 522 -5.08 13.70 -33.34
C LEU A 522 -3.73 14.13 -32.77
N TYR A 523 -3.12 15.18 -33.34
CA TYR A 523 -1.84 15.72 -32.87
C TYR A 523 -1.91 16.15 -31.42
N ARG A 524 -2.86 17.02 -31.02
CA ARG A 524 -2.95 17.52 -29.65
C ARG A 524 -3.30 16.41 -28.66
N MET A 525 -4.23 15.53 -28.99
CA MET A 525 -4.56 14.40 -28.12
C MET A 525 -3.39 13.43 -27.95
N SER A 526 -2.55 13.22 -28.97
CA SER A 526 -1.36 12.36 -28.86
C SER A 526 -0.31 12.83 -27.85
N ARG A 527 -0.37 14.12 -27.46
CA ARG A 527 0.52 14.71 -26.45
C ARG A 527 0.07 14.40 -25.03
N VAL A 528 -1.21 14.04 -24.84
CA VAL A 528 -1.77 13.73 -23.54
C VAL A 528 -1.49 12.28 -23.17
N LYS A 529 -0.76 12.08 -22.07
CA LYS A 529 -0.39 10.74 -21.56
C LYS A 529 -1.44 10.14 -20.63
N GLU A 530 -2.26 10.99 -20.03
CA GLU A 530 -3.34 10.65 -19.11
C GLU A 530 -4.69 10.62 -19.84
N ILE A 531 -5.71 10.01 -19.24
CA ILE A 531 -7.06 10.05 -19.80
C ILE A 531 -7.70 11.41 -19.46
N ARG A 532 -7.39 12.44 -20.25
CA ARG A 532 -7.94 13.80 -20.13
C ARG A 532 -8.00 14.50 -21.50
N SER A 533 -8.74 15.59 -21.59
CA SER A 533 -8.72 16.46 -22.78
C SER A 533 -7.46 17.33 -22.81
N ASP A 534 -6.90 17.56 -24.01
CA ASP A 534 -5.85 18.58 -24.21
C ASP A 534 -6.45 19.99 -24.20
N ALA A 535 -5.76 20.95 -23.59
CA ALA A 535 -6.25 22.33 -23.49
C ALA A 535 -6.45 23.01 -24.86
N GLU A 536 -5.54 22.80 -25.83
CA GLU A 536 -5.69 23.35 -27.19
C GLU A 536 -6.73 22.57 -28.02
N ALA A 537 -7.02 21.31 -27.68
CA ALA A 537 -8.06 20.50 -28.35
C ALA A 537 -9.48 20.77 -27.84
N ARG A 538 -9.63 21.20 -26.57
CA ARG A 538 -10.92 21.36 -25.89
C ARG A 538 -11.92 22.24 -26.65
N PRO A 539 -11.55 23.41 -27.23
CA PRO A 539 -12.48 24.22 -28.00
C PRO A 539 -13.06 23.47 -29.22
N LEU A 540 -12.26 22.62 -29.88
CA LEU A 540 -12.73 21.80 -31.00
C LEU A 540 -13.62 20.65 -30.52
N LEU A 541 -13.26 19.98 -29.41
CA LEU A 541 -14.06 18.92 -28.81
C LEU A 541 -15.48 19.40 -28.44
N GLN A 542 -15.62 20.64 -27.96
CA GLN A 542 -16.91 21.23 -27.60
C GLN A 542 -17.81 21.53 -28.81
N LEU A 543 -17.26 21.60 -30.02
CA LEU A 543 -18.02 21.82 -31.26
C LEU A 543 -18.48 20.50 -31.91
N ILE A 544 -17.97 19.35 -31.46
CA ILE A 544 -18.29 18.04 -32.05
C ILE A 544 -19.68 17.58 -31.62
N ASP A 545 -20.46 17.07 -32.58
CA ASP A 545 -21.69 16.35 -32.31
C ASP A 545 -21.39 14.87 -32.06
N ARG A 546 -21.53 14.47 -30.80
CA ARG A 546 -21.27 13.09 -30.36
C ARG A 546 -22.28 12.10 -30.92
N GLN A 547 -23.54 12.50 -31.13
CA GLN A 547 -24.60 11.58 -31.55
C GLN A 547 -24.40 11.09 -32.98
N THR A 548 -23.89 11.94 -33.86
CA THR A 548 -23.61 11.61 -35.27
C THR A 548 -22.20 11.07 -35.49
N SER A 549 -21.35 11.09 -34.45
CA SER A 549 -19.92 10.72 -34.52
C SER A 549 -19.57 9.36 -33.93
N GLY A 550 -20.57 8.56 -33.53
CA GLY A 550 -20.37 7.26 -32.87
C GLY A 550 -19.49 6.26 -33.65
N GLN A 551 -19.62 6.22 -34.99
CA GLN A 551 -18.81 5.31 -35.82
C GLN A 551 -17.32 5.65 -35.80
N PHE A 552 -16.97 6.94 -35.80
CA PHE A 552 -15.58 7.38 -35.67
C PHE A 552 -15.01 6.96 -34.32
N ALA A 553 -15.77 7.18 -33.26
CA ALA A 553 -15.37 6.84 -31.90
C ALA A 553 -15.13 5.33 -31.73
N ALA A 554 -16.07 4.49 -32.22
CA ALA A 554 -15.94 3.04 -32.22
C ALA A 554 -14.72 2.54 -33.02
N HIS A 555 -14.41 3.19 -34.15
CA HIS A 555 -13.23 2.85 -34.94
C HIS A 555 -11.92 3.13 -34.17
N LEU A 556 -11.80 4.30 -33.54
CA LEU A 556 -10.62 4.62 -32.71
C LEU A 556 -10.47 3.67 -31.52
N PHE A 557 -11.59 3.31 -30.87
CA PHE A 557 -11.61 2.33 -29.80
C PHE A 557 -11.13 0.94 -30.27
N SER A 558 -11.58 0.51 -31.45
CA SER A 558 -11.15 -0.74 -32.08
C SER A 558 -9.65 -0.73 -32.42
N LEU A 559 -9.10 0.38 -32.92
CA LEU A 559 -7.67 0.53 -33.18
C LEU A 559 -6.84 0.37 -31.90
N TYR A 560 -7.24 1.00 -30.79
CA TYR A 560 -6.57 0.84 -29.51
C TYR A 560 -6.63 -0.61 -29.00
N SER A 561 -7.83 -1.22 -29.06
CA SER A 561 -8.08 -2.57 -28.54
C SER A 561 -7.36 -3.66 -29.35
N SER A 562 -7.34 -3.55 -30.68
CA SER A 562 -6.64 -4.48 -31.58
C SER A 562 -5.12 -4.42 -31.46
N ASN A 563 -4.57 -3.27 -31.06
CA ASN A 563 -3.15 -3.11 -30.71
C ASN A 563 -2.85 -3.47 -29.24
N ASN A 564 -3.68 -4.33 -28.64
CA ASN A 564 -3.50 -4.90 -27.30
C ASN A 564 -3.32 -3.85 -26.19
N GLY A 565 -3.93 -2.66 -26.35
CA GLY A 565 -3.87 -1.58 -25.37
C GLY A 565 -2.49 -0.95 -25.19
N ASP A 566 -1.72 -0.81 -26.26
CA ASP A 566 -0.42 -0.10 -26.22
C ASP A 566 -0.59 1.29 -25.57
N ALA A 567 0.22 1.56 -24.55
CA ALA A 567 0.23 2.83 -23.83
C ALA A 567 0.49 4.04 -24.75
N LYS A 568 1.21 3.85 -25.87
CA LYS A 568 1.44 4.91 -26.87
C LYS A 568 0.18 5.28 -27.65
N LEU A 569 -0.81 4.39 -27.72
CA LEU A 569 -2.08 4.59 -28.42
C LEU A 569 -3.23 4.98 -27.50
N ARG A 570 -2.95 5.20 -26.21
CA ARG A 570 -3.95 5.58 -25.20
C ARG A 570 -4.73 6.85 -25.56
N TYR A 571 -4.13 7.76 -26.34
CA TYR A 571 -4.82 8.95 -26.83
C TYR A 571 -6.00 8.61 -27.76
N LEU A 572 -5.96 7.48 -28.49
CA LEU A 572 -7.07 7.03 -29.34
C LEU A 572 -8.27 6.60 -28.50
N LEU A 573 -8.02 5.85 -27.41
CA LEU A 573 -9.06 5.49 -26.44
C LEU A 573 -9.67 6.75 -25.79
N THR A 574 -8.81 7.70 -25.41
CA THR A 574 -9.25 8.96 -24.78
C THR A 574 -10.09 9.79 -25.74
N LEU A 575 -9.63 9.94 -26.99
CA LEU A 575 -10.35 10.67 -28.03
C LEU A 575 -11.67 9.97 -28.38
N ALA A 576 -11.69 8.65 -28.49
CA ALA A 576 -12.91 7.87 -28.70
C ALA A 576 -13.96 8.20 -27.62
N ALA A 577 -13.57 8.16 -26.34
CA ALA A 577 -14.48 8.48 -25.24
C ALA A 577 -15.02 9.92 -25.29
N LEU A 578 -14.19 10.89 -25.67
CA LEU A 578 -14.58 12.31 -25.75
C LEU A 578 -15.58 12.61 -26.87
N VAL A 579 -15.51 11.88 -27.99
CA VAL A 579 -16.35 12.13 -29.18
C VAL A 579 -17.47 11.09 -29.38
N GLY A 580 -17.45 10.00 -28.62
CA GLY A 580 -18.40 8.89 -28.74
C GLY A 580 -19.76 9.17 -28.12
N ASP A 581 -20.73 8.38 -28.55
CA ASP A 581 -22.11 8.35 -28.07
C ASP A 581 -22.32 7.31 -26.95
N ASP A 582 -23.54 7.22 -26.43
CA ASP A 582 -23.89 6.26 -25.37
C ASP A 582 -23.74 4.78 -25.78
N GLN A 583 -23.67 4.48 -27.08
CA GLN A 583 -23.37 3.15 -27.55
C GLN A 583 -21.90 2.80 -27.25
N LEU A 584 -20.96 3.72 -27.48
CA LEU A 584 -19.56 3.52 -27.11
C LEU A 584 -19.40 3.32 -25.59
N ALA A 585 -20.11 4.07 -24.75
CA ALA A 585 -20.06 3.88 -23.30
C ALA A 585 -20.43 2.43 -22.89
N THR A 586 -21.42 1.86 -23.57
CA THR A 586 -21.86 0.47 -23.33
C THR A 586 -20.78 -0.53 -23.76
N GLU A 587 -20.13 -0.29 -24.90
CA GLU A 587 -19.05 -1.13 -25.41
C GLU A 587 -17.79 -1.05 -24.53
N LEU A 588 -17.45 0.14 -24.04
CA LEU A 588 -16.37 0.36 -23.09
C LEU A 588 -16.63 -0.40 -21.79
N GLU A 589 -17.83 -0.30 -21.20
CA GLU A 589 -18.19 -1.02 -19.98
C GLU A 589 -18.05 -2.55 -20.15
N ALA A 590 -18.55 -3.10 -21.26
CA ALA A 590 -18.42 -4.52 -21.57
C ALA A 590 -16.95 -4.95 -21.71
N SER A 591 -16.15 -4.16 -22.44
CA SER A 591 -14.73 -4.42 -22.65
C SER A 591 -13.92 -4.36 -21.37
N ILE A 592 -14.20 -3.38 -20.48
CA ILE A 592 -13.57 -3.28 -19.16
C ILE A 592 -13.84 -4.55 -18.34
N ASN A 593 -15.09 -5.01 -18.28
CA ASN A 593 -15.44 -6.23 -17.55
C ASN A 593 -14.71 -7.47 -18.11
N HIS A 594 -14.57 -7.56 -19.44
CA HIS A 594 -13.80 -8.62 -20.08
C HIS A 594 -12.30 -8.52 -19.74
N TRP A 595 -11.68 -7.34 -19.84
CA TRP A 595 -10.28 -7.13 -19.48
C TRP A 595 -9.98 -7.43 -18.00
N ILE A 596 -10.90 -7.12 -17.09
CA ILE A 596 -10.78 -7.49 -15.67
C ILE A 596 -10.77 -9.01 -15.51
N SER A 597 -11.66 -9.71 -16.22
CA SER A 597 -11.79 -11.18 -16.17
C SER A 597 -10.54 -11.87 -16.73
N ASP A 598 -9.98 -11.33 -17.82
CA ASP A 598 -8.75 -11.79 -18.47
C ASP A 598 -7.46 -11.31 -17.77
N LYS A 599 -7.57 -10.69 -16.58
CA LYS A 599 -6.44 -10.15 -15.79
C LYS A 599 -5.62 -9.06 -16.52
N ARG A 600 -6.16 -8.39 -17.55
CA ARG A 600 -5.55 -7.27 -18.28
C ARG A 600 -5.79 -5.93 -17.56
N LEU A 601 -5.35 -5.83 -16.30
CA LEU A 601 -5.74 -4.73 -15.40
C LEU A 601 -5.31 -3.32 -15.86
N LYS A 602 -4.18 -3.18 -16.57
CA LYS A 602 -3.75 -1.88 -17.12
C LYS A 602 -4.69 -1.36 -18.23
N MET A 603 -5.25 -2.27 -19.04
CA MET A 603 -6.25 -1.90 -20.03
C MET A 603 -7.56 -1.54 -19.36
N ALA A 604 -7.97 -2.31 -18.34
CA ALA A 604 -9.15 -1.99 -17.54
C ALA A 604 -9.03 -0.61 -16.87
N GLU A 605 -7.88 -0.28 -16.29
CA GLU A 605 -7.60 1.04 -15.70
C GLU A 605 -7.78 2.18 -16.71
N ALA A 606 -7.16 2.06 -17.89
CA ALA A 606 -7.30 3.05 -18.96
C ALA A 606 -8.75 3.13 -19.49
N GLY A 607 -9.42 1.99 -19.64
CA GLY A 607 -10.82 1.90 -20.06
C GLY A 607 -11.77 2.58 -19.08
N VAL A 608 -11.56 2.39 -17.77
CA VAL A 608 -12.34 3.05 -16.72
C VAL A 608 -12.16 4.56 -16.77
N GLY A 609 -10.93 5.05 -16.95
CA GLY A 609 -10.68 6.48 -17.16
C GLY A 609 -11.41 7.00 -18.40
N ALA A 610 -11.43 6.21 -19.49
CA ALA A 610 -12.11 6.57 -20.73
C ALA A 610 -13.64 6.60 -20.55
N LEU A 611 -14.20 5.64 -19.81
CA LEU A 611 -15.61 5.63 -19.47
C LEU A 611 -15.98 6.84 -18.59
N ALA A 612 -15.09 7.28 -17.70
CA ALA A 612 -15.32 8.46 -16.88
C ALA A 612 -15.34 9.75 -17.71
N ILE A 613 -14.35 9.96 -18.59
CA ILE A 613 -14.27 11.17 -19.43
C ILE A 613 -15.35 11.23 -20.52
N HIS A 614 -15.95 10.08 -20.87
CA HIS A 614 -17.15 10.07 -21.72
C HIS A 614 -18.28 10.92 -21.12
N GLY A 615 -18.38 10.97 -19.78
CA GLY A 615 -19.19 11.94 -19.05
C GLY A 615 -20.72 11.77 -19.14
N SER A 616 -21.23 10.80 -19.91
CA SER A 616 -22.67 10.52 -19.91
C SER A 616 -23.12 9.88 -18.60
N ASN A 617 -24.37 10.13 -18.18
CA ASN A 617 -24.90 9.61 -16.91
C ASN A 617 -24.72 8.09 -16.80
N LYS A 618 -24.96 7.36 -17.88
CA LYS A 618 -24.78 5.89 -17.94
C LYS A 618 -23.31 5.49 -17.69
N ALA A 619 -22.37 6.19 -18.33
CA ALA A 619 -20.96 5.93 -18.18
C ALA A 619 -20.48 6.22 -16.74
N LEU A 620 -20.87 7.37 -16.18
CA LEU A 620 -20.51 7.75 -14.82
C LEU A 620 -21.14 6.82 -13.76
N GLN A 621 -22.35 6.30 -13.98
CA GLN A 621 -22.96 5.26 -13.12
C GLN A 621 -22.11 3.98 -13.10
N ALA A 622 -21.66 3.52 -14.26
CA ALA A 622 -20.81 2.33 -14.36
C ALA A 622 -19.46 2.55 -13.68
N VAL A 623 -18.84 3.71 -13.86
CA VAL A 623 -17.59 4.08 -13.17
C VAL A 623 -17.79 4.14 -11.65
N GLU A 624 -18.91 4.70 -11.18
CA GLU A 624 -19.24 4.74 -9.75
C GLU A 624 -19.34 3.34 -9.15
N LEU A 625 -20.06 2.44 -9.83
CA LEU A 625 -20.16 1.04 -9.43
C LEU A 625 -18.78 0.38 -9.36
N MET A 626 -17.92 0.62 -10.37
CA MET A 626 -16.56 0.08 -10.42
C MET A 626 -15.68 0.62 -9.30
N SER A 627 -15.80 1.91 -8.95
CA SER A 627 -15.04 2.54 -7.86
C SER A 627 -15.30 1.85 -6.51
N ARG A 628 -16.55 1.46 -6.24
CA ARG A 628 -16.94 0.74 -5.02
C ARG A 628 -16.56 -0.74 -5.09
N LYS A 629 -16.92 -1.41 -6.18
CA LYS A 629 -16.74 -2.86 -6.36
C LYS A 629 -15.27 -3.26 -6.30
N TYR A 630 -14.39 -2.44 -6.88
CA TYR A 630 -12.95 -2.70 -6.97
C TYR A 630 -12.11 -1.83 -6.02
N ARG A 631 -12.73 -1.26 -4.97
CA ARG A 631 -12.05 -0.44 -3.95
C ARG A 631 -10.94 -1.19 -3.21
N VAL A 632 -11.19 -2.47 -2.92
CA VAL A 632 -10.27 -3.36 -2.18
C VAL A 632 -9.61 -4.33 -3.15
N ARG A 633 -10.43 -5.14 -3.84
CA ARG A 633 -9.95 -6.11 -4.83
C ARG A 633 -9.71 -5.41 -6.15
N LYS A 634 -8.51 -5.53 -6.72
CA LYS A 634 -8.09 -4.79 -7.94
C LYS A 634 -8.09 -3.27 -7.72
N SER A 635 -7.51 -2.85 -6.59
CA SER A 635 -7.46 -1.46 -6.11
C SER A 635 -7.07 -0.42 -7.17
N ASN A 636 -6.16 -0.74 -8.10
CA ASN A 636 -5.79 0.17 -9.19
C ASN A 636 -6.98 0.54 -10.10
N VAL A 637 -7.86 -0.42 -10.40
CA VAL A 637 -9.08 -0.18 -11.19
C VAL A 637 -10.07 0.68 -10.41
N GLY A 638 -10.26 0.37 -9.11
CA GLY A 638 -11.10 1.19 -8.23
C GLY A 638 -10.57 2.62 -8.06
N ALA A 639 -9.25 2.79 -7.94
CA ALA A 639 -8.58 4.08 -7.83
C ALA A 639 -8.73 4.90 -9.13
N ALA A 640 -8.56 4.29 -10.30
CA ALA A 640 -8.81 4.95 -11.57
C ALA A 640 -10.27 5.38 -11.74
N ALA A 641 -11.23 4.56 -11.29
CA ALA A 641 -12.65 4.91 -11.29
C ALA A 641 -12.93 6.12 -10.40
N LEU A 642 -12.38 6.12 -9.18
CA LEU A 642 -12.52 7.23 -8.24
C LEU A 642 -11.91 8.52 -8.80
N ALA A 643 -10.70 8.44 -9.35
CA ALA A 643 -10.03 9.59 -9.99
C ALA A 643 -10.84 10.12 -11.18
N GLY A 644 -11.40 9.22 -12.00
CA GLY A 644 -12.28 9.58 -13.11
C GLY A 644 -13.54 10.33 -12.65
N LEU A 645 -14.22 9.84 -11.61
CA LEU A 645 -15.37 10.54 -11.02
C LEU A 645 -15.00 11.89 -10.42
N GLN A 646 -13.85 11.98 -9.74
CA GLN A 646 -13.39 13.24 -9.17
C GLN A 646 -13.13 14.28 -10.26
N ASN A 647 -12.50 13.86 -11.37
CA ASN A 647 -12.27 14.74 -12.51
C ASN A 647 -13.60 15.22 -13.12
N ALA A 648 -14.56 14.31 -13.33
CA ALA A 648 -15.89 14.66 -13.86
C ALA A 648 -16.65 15.62 -12.91
N ALA A 649 -16.54 15.42 -11.60
CA ALA A 649 -17.15 16.29 -10.60
C ALA A 649 -16.50 17.69 -10.61
N ASN A 650 -15.16 17.75 -10.68
CA ASN A 650 -14.40 19.00 -10.76
C ASN A 650 -14.74 19.80 -12.03
N GLU A 651 -14.89 19.15 -13.19
CA GLU A 651 -15.32 19.81 -14.43
C GLU A 651 -16.72 20.44 -14.33
N LEU A 652 -17.60 19.84 -13.53
CA LEU A 652 -18.95 20.33 -13.27
C LEU A 652 -19.01 21.33 -12.10
N GLY A 653 -17.91 21.57 -11.39
CA GLY A 653 -17.86 22.40 -10.19
C GLY A 653 -18.68 21.85 -9.03
N ILE A 654 -18.85 20.53 -8.95
CA ILE A 654 -19.61 19.84 -7.90
C ILE A 654 -18.73 18.82 -7.16
N THR A 655 -19.18 18.36 -6.00
CA THR A 655 -18.54 17.27 -5.27
C THR A 655 -18.81 15.92 -5.93
N ILE A 656 -17.93 14.93 -5.69
CA ILE A 656 -18.12 13.55 -6.16
C ILE A 656 -19.44 12.94 -5.65
N HIS A 657 -19.86 13.34 -4.45
CA HIS A 657 -21.11 12.88 -3.86
C HIS A 657 -22.34 13.53 -4.50
N GLU A 658 -22.29 14.82 -4.84
CA GLU A 658 -23.35 15.47 -5.62
C GLU A 658 -23.46 14.88 -7.03
N LEU A 659 -22.32 14.54 -7.64
CA LEU A 659 -22.30 13.79 -8.89
C LEU A 659 -23.03 12.45 -8.72
N GLY A 660 -22.73 11.71 -7.65
CA GLY A 660 -23.42 10.47 -7.29
C GLY A 660 -24.93 10.63 -7.19
N ASP A 661 -25.41 11.70 -6.56
CA ASP A 661 -26.85 11.99 -6.44
C ASP A 661 -27.49 12.33 -7.79
N ARG A 662 -26.79 13.08 -8.64
CA ARG A 662 -27.28 13.49 -9.97
C ARG A 662 -27.36 12.34 -10.97
N ILE A 663 -26.45 11.37 -10.90
CA ILE A 663 -26.39 10.27 -11.86
C ILE A 663 -27.34 9.12 -11.54
N VAL A 664 -28.17 9.19 -10.48
CA VAL A 664 -29.17 8.13 -10.22
C VAL A 664 -30.20 8.11 -11.36
N PRO A 665 -30.48 6.95 -11.99
CA PRO A 665 -31.42 6.90 -13.10
C PRO A 665 -32.87 7.06 -12.63
N ASP A 666 -33.60 7.91 -13.33
CA ASP A 666 -35.05 8.07 -13.17
C ASP A 666 -35.85 6.95 -13.86
N PHE A 667 -35.18 6.07 -14.61
CA PHE A 667 -35.76 5.00 -15.41
C PHE A 667 -36.88 5.44 -16.37
N GLY A 668 -36.79 6.69 -16.85
CA GLY A 668 -37.78 7.33 -17.70
C GLY A 668 -39.14 7.54 -17.01
N PHE A 669 -39.16 7.73 -15.69
CA PHE A 669 -40.30 8.28 -14.97
C PHE A 669 -40.33 9.80 -15.13
N GLN A 670 -41.53 10.39 -15.09
CA GLN A 670 -41.72 11.84 -15.07
C GLN A 670 -42.16 12.23 -13.65
N GLY A 671 -41.21 12.71 -12.85
CA GLY A 671 -41.39 12.80 -11.40
C GLY A 671 -41.57 11.41 -10.79
N LEU A 672 -42.62 11.21 -9.99
CA LEU A 672 -42.88 9.93 -9.31
C LEU A 672 -43.65 8.91 -10.17
N PHE A 673 -44.09 9.28 -11.37
CA PHE A 673 -44.98 8.46 -12.19
C PHE A 673 -44.44 8.21 -13.60
N LYS A 674 -44.59 6.99 -14.09
CA LYS A 674 -44.32 6.62 -15.48
C LYS A 674 -45.64 6.32 -16.19
N PRO A 675 -46.10 7.17 -17.13
CA PRO A 675 -47.34 6.92 -17.87
C PRO A 675 -47.16 5.78 -18.88
N PHE A 676 -48.20 4.98 -19.08
CA PHE A 676 -48.27 3.96 -20.13
C PHE A 676 -49.73 3.75 -20.58
N LEU A 677 -49.91 3.26 -21.80
CA LEU A 677 -51.24 3.08 -22.41
C LEU A 677 -51.69 1.61 -22.36
N VAL A 678 -52.97 1.41 -22.04
CA VAL A 678 -53.63 0.10 -22.15
C VAL A 678 -54.97 0.32 -22.88
N LYS A 679 -55.08 -0.20 -24.10
CA LYS A 679 -56.29 -0.06 -24.94
C LYS A 679 -56.80 1.40 -25.10
N GLY A 680 -55.90 2.37 -25.12
CA GLY A 680 -56.23 3.80 -25.24
C GLY A 680 -56.40 4.54 -23.92
N ASP A 681 -56.56 3.83 -22.80
CA ASP A 681 -56.62 4.43 -21.46
C ASP A 681 -55.20 4.65 -20.91
N THR A 682 -55.00 5.78 -20.21
CA THR A 682 -53.72 6.12 -19.58
C THR A 682 -53.64 5.59 -18.16
N TYR A 683 -52.65 4.75 -17.91
CA TYR A 683 -52.28 4.26 -16.59
C TYR A 683 -50.95 4.88 -16.14
N ARG A 684 -50.68 4.86 -14.84
CA ARG A 684 -49.41 5.34 -14.28
C ARG A 684 -48.79 4.27 -13.40
N ALA A 685 -47.51 4.01 -13.61
CA ALA A 685 -46.70 3.23 -12.70
C ALA A 685 -45.97 4.15 -11.70
N TYR A 686 -45.77 3.69 -10.47
CA TYR A 686 -44.94 4.31 -9.43
C TYR A 686 -44.11 3.22 -8.76
N ILE A 687 -43.08 3.59 -7.99
CA ILE A 687 -42.30 2.63 -7.20
C ILE A 687 -42.90 2.55 -5.78
N ASP A 688 -43.27 1.35 -5.34
CA ASP A 688 -43.83 1.12 -4.01
C ASP A 688 -42.74 1.03 -2.91
N HIS A 689 -43.16 0.88 -1.64
CA HIS A 689 -42.24 0.77 -0.49
C HIS A 689 -41.32 -0.46 -0.54
N ASN A 690 -41.64 -1.45 -1.39
CA ASN A 690 -40.82 -2.64 -1.63
C ASN A 690 -39.88 -2.48 -2.84
N PHE A 691 -39.76 -1.26 -3.37
CA PHE A 691 -39.01 -0.92 -4.57
C PHE A 691 -39.46 -1.68 -5.83
N ARG A 692 -40.78 -1.92 -5.96
CA ARG A 692 -41.37 -2.57 -7.13
C ARG A 692 -42.31 -1.63 -7.88
N PRO A 693 -42.41 -1.76 -9.22
CA PRO A 693 -43.43 -1.07 -9.98
C PRO A 693 -44.84 -1.47 -9.52
N ALA A 694 -45.60 -0.50 -9.07
CA ALA A 694 -47.02 -0.61 -8.74
C ALA A 694 -47.84 0.32 -9.65
N PHE A 695 -49.12 0.01 -9.83
CA PHE A 695 -49.92 0.61 -10.90
C PHE A 695 -51.15 1.33 -10.36
N ILE A 696 -51.50 2.44 -11.00
CA ILE A 696 -52.69 3.25 -10.72
C ILE A 696 -53.41 3.50 -12.05
N ASN A 697 -54.73 3.42 -12.03
CA ASN A 697 -55.54 3.75 -13.20
C ASN A 697 -55.76 5.27 -13.37
N ASP A 698 -56.47 5.61 -14.44
CA ASP A 698 -56.98 6.95 -14.75
C ASP A 698 -57.75 7.61 -13.59
N LYS A 699 -58.48 6.81 -12.80
CA LYS A 699 -59.29 7.24 -11.64
C LYS A 699 -58.53 7.25 -10.30
N ASN A 700 -57.20 7.28 -10.31
CA ASN A 700 -56.36 7.26 -9.10
C ASN A 700 -56.54 6.03 -8.18
N ARG A 701 -57.12 4.92 -8.66
CA ARG A 701 -57.24 3.67 -7.90
C ARG A 701 -56.00 2.80 -8.07
N ARG A 702 -55.42 2.36 -6.95
CA ARG A 702 -54.29 1.41 -6.91
C ARG A 702 -54.73 0.02 -7.41
N LEU A 703 -53.91 -0.62 -8.22
CA LEU A 703 -54.15 -1.93 -8.80
C LEU A 703 -53.24 -2.98 -8.17
N LYS A 704 -53.76 -4.21 -7.96
CA LYS A 704 -52.98 -5.33 -7.43
C LYS A 704 -51.97 -5.92 -8.43
N ALA A 705 -52.20 -5.71 -9.72
CA ALA A 705 -51.34 -6.18 -10.80
C ALA A 705 -51.47 -5.24 -12.00
N ILE A 706 -50.50 -5.33 -12.92
CA ILE A 706 -50.59 -4.64 -14.22
C ILE A 706 -51.85 -5.11 -14.96
N PRO A 707 -52.62 -4.22 -15.64
CA PRO A 707 -53.84 -4.62 -16.34
C PRO A 707 -53.61 -5.78 -17.31
N VAL A 708 -54.51 -6.78 -17.33
CA VAL A 708 -54.35 -7.99 -18.16
C VAL A 708 -54.22 -7.65 -19.65
N ALA A 709 -54.95 -6.62 -20.10
CA ALA A 709 -54.96 -6.10 -21.46
C ALA A 709 -53.70 -5.32 -21.88
N THR A 710 -52.70 -5.18 -21.00
CA THR A 710 -51.45 -4.47 -21.32
C THR A 710 -50.66 -5.20 -22.41
N PRO A 711 -50.10 -4.49 -23.41
CA PRO A 711 -49.26 -5.08 -24.46
C PRO A 711 -48.10 -5.91 -23.90
N ALA A 712 -47.71 -6.98 -24.60
CA ALA A 712 -46.64 -7.88 -24.16
C ALA A 712 -45.29 -7.14 -24.04
N GLU A 713 -44.98 -6.27 -24.99
CA GLU A 713 -43.77 -5.43 -24.97
C GLU A 713 -43.71 -4.56 -23.71
N THR A 714 -44.81 -3.89 -23.35
CA THR A 714 -44.90 -3.08 -22.13
C THR A 714 -44.74 -3.93 -20.87
N LYS A 715 -45.28 -5.16 -20.85
CA LYS A 715 -45.10 -6.10 -19.72
C LYS A 715 -43.63 -6.51 -19.57
N GLU A 716 -42.94 -6.84 -20.66
CA GLU A 716 -41.51 -7.16 -20.62
C GLU A 716 -40.65 -5.94 -20.25
N ALA A 717 -41.01 -4.73 -20.70
CA ALA A 717 -40.35 -3.50 -20.29
C ALA A 717 -40.45 -3.26 -18.77
N PHE A 718 -41.62 -3.49 -18.15
CA PHE A 718 -41.77 -3.38 -16.69
C PHE A 718 -41.03 -4.50 -15.92
N LYS A 719 -40.84 -5.66 -16.52
CA LYS A 719 -40.03 -6.75 -15.95
C LYS A 719 -38.54 -6.44 -16.03
N ALA A 720 -38.06 -5.85 -17.12
CA ALA A 720 -36.70 -5.32 -17.24
C ALA A 720 -36.46 -4.19 -16.23
N LEU A 721 -37.38 -3.22 -16.17
CA LEU A 721 -37.37 -2.13 -15.19
C LEU A 721 -37.26 -2.65 -13.75
N SER A 722 -38.02 -3.69 -13.40
CA SER A 722 -37.99 -4.27 -12.05
C SER A 722 -36.60 -4.81 -11.70
N LYS A 723 -35.88 -5.40 -12.66
CA LYS A 723 -34.50 -5.87 -12.46
C LYS A 723 -33.52 -4.72 -12.31
N GLU A 724 -33.65 -3.68 -13.15
CA GLU A 724 -32.79 -2.51 -13.11
C GLU A 724 -32.96 -1.71 -11.81
N VAL A 725 -34.22 -1.49 -11.37
CA VAL A 725 -34.53 -0.87 -10.08
C VAL A 725 -33.93 -1.70 -8.94
N ALA A 726 -34.09 -3.03 -8.94
CA ALA A 726 -33.51 -3.88 -7.90
C ALA A 726 -31.97 -3.79 -7.84
N ALA A 727 -31.31 -3.72 -9.00
CA ALA A 727 -29.86 -3.53 -9.07
C ALA A 727 -29.45 -2.16 -8.51
N GLN A 728 -30.18 -1.10 -8.84
CA GLN A 728 -29.93 0.24 -8.30
C GLN A 728 -30.20 0.32 -6.79
N VAL A 729 -31.26 -0.30 -6.28
CA VAL A 729 -31.55 -0.33 -4.84
C VAL A 729 -30.41 -0.96 -4.06
N LYS A 730 -29.83 -2.06 -4.56
CA LYS A 730 -28.66 -2.68 -3.92
C LYS A 730 -27.49 -1.69 -3.81
N LEU A 731 -27.24 -0.90 -4.85
CA LEU A 731 -26.18 0.10 -4.89
C LEU A 731 -26.48 1.30 -3.97
N GLN A 732 -27.68 1.86 -4.08
CA GLN A 732 -28.09 3.06 -3.34
C GLN A 732 -28.21 2.81 -1.83
N THR A 733 -28.63 1.61 -1.41
CA THR A 733 -28.64 1.24 0.01
C THR A 733 -27.24 1.33 0.63
N GLN A 734 -26.22 0.74 -0.04
CA GLN A 734 -24.84 0.80 0.44
C GLN A 734 -24.29 2.24 0.43
N ARG A 735 -24.68 3.05 -0.56
CA ARG A 735 -24.27 4.45 -0.66
C ARG A 735 -24.87 5.31 0.45
N LEU A 736 -26.17 5.20 0.72
CA LEU A 736 -26.83 5.97 1.76
C LEU A 736 -26.37 5.57 3.16
N GLU A 737 -26.09 4.28 3.39
CA GLU A 737 -25.47 3.84 4.64
C GLU A 737 -24.08 4.49 4.83
N HIS A 738 -23.28 4.56 3.77
CA HIS A 738 -22.01 5.29 3.80
C HIS A 738 -22.19 6.80 4.04
N TYR A 739 -23.18 7.44 3.42
CA TYR A 739 -23.50 8.87 3.63
C TYR A 739 -23.95 9.19 5.06
N LEU A 740 -24.60 8.24 5.73
CA LEU A 740 -24.87 8.35 7.16
C LEU A 740 -23.56 8.35 7.97
N VAL A 741 -22.58 7.50 7.62
CA VAL A 741 -21.28 7.44 8.32
C VAL A 741 -20.45 8.71 8.11
N VAL A 742 -20.31 9.18 6.86
CA VAL A 742 -19.55 10.41 6.55
C VAL A 742 -20.35 11.70 6.82
N GLN A 743 -21.56 11.57 7.37
CA GLN A 743 -22.44 12.71 7.72
C GLN A 743 -22.63 13.70 6.57
N ARG A 744 -22.87 13.16 5.36
CA ARG A 744 -23.07 13.98 4.15
C ARG A 744 -24.19 15.00 4.37
N LYS A 745 -23.90 16.24 3.98
CA LYS A 745 -24.83 17.37 4.03
C LYS A 745 -25.49 17.58 2.67
N TRP A 746 -26.80 17.78 2.66
CA TRP A 746 -27.54 18.30 1.51
C TRP A 746 -28.10 19.68 1.84
N ILE A 747 -28.06 20.58 0.86
CA ILE A 747 -28.88 21.79 0.92
C ILE A 747 -30.34 21.43 0.63
N PRO A 748 -31.33 22.21 1.12
CA PRO A 748 -32.75 21.87 1.01
C PRO A 748 -33.21 21.61 -0.42
N ALA A 749 -32.80 22.47 -1.36
CA ALA A 749 -33.15 22.35 -2.78
C ALA A 749 -32.65 21.03 -3.41
N GLN A 750 -31.40 20.65 -3.11
CA GLN A 750 -30.82 19.40 -3.59
C GLN A 750 -31.54 18.18 -3.01
N TRP A 751 -31.80 18.18 -1.70
CA TRP A 751 -32.49 17.05 -1.07
C TRP A 751 -33.90 16.87 -1.64
N GLN A 752 -34.66 17.96 -1.82
CA GLN A 752 -35.98 17.90 -2.44
C GLN A 752 -35.91 17.39 -3.89
N GLN A 753 -34.94 17.84 -4.67
CA GLN A 753 -34.74 17.40 -6.04
C GLN A 753 -34.39 15.90 -6.13
N PHE A 754 -33.38 15.47 -5.36
CA PHE A 754 -32.83 14.11 -5.47
C PHE A 754 -33.63 13.05 -4.72
N PHE A 755 -34.39 13.43 -3.69
CA PHE A 755 -35.19 12.49 -2.89
C PHE A 755 -36.69 12.66 -3.13
N LEU A 756 -37.27 13.84 -2.91
CA LEU A 756 -38.74 14.00 -2.97
C LEU A 756 -39.34 13.85 -4.36
N ASN A 757 -38.58 14.23 -5.39
CA ASN A 757 -39.06 14.24 -6.78
C ASN A 757 -38.57 13.05 -7.62
N HIS A 758 -37.74 12.17 -7.05
CA HIS A 758 -37.13 11.06 -7.77
C HIS A 758 -37.86 9.74 -7.44
N PRO A 759 -38.24 8.91 -8.44
CA PRO A 759 -39.10 7.75 -8.25
C PRO A 759 -38.56 6.70 -7.27
N VAL A 760 -37.25 6.38 -7.34
CA VAL A 760 -36.60 5.41 -6.44
C VAL A 760 -36.17 6.05 -5.11
N MET A 761 -35.49 7.19 -5.14
CA MET A 761 -35.00 7.87 -3.94
C MET A 761 -36.11 8.38 -3.02
N PHE A 762 -37.32 8.63 -3.54
CA PHE A 762 -38.48 8.95 -2.70
C PHE A 762 -38.82 7.84 -1.72
N VAL A 763 -38.65 6.57 -2.11
CA VAL A 763 -38.86 5.44 -1.20
C VAL A 763 -37.83 5.45 -0.07
N TYR A 764 -36.57 5.79 -0.36
CA TYR A 764 -35.55 5.98 0.68
C TYR A 764 -35.88 7.13 1.62
N ALA A 765 -36.38 8.26 1.09
CA ALA A 765 -36.81 9.40 1.91
C ALA A 765 -37.86 8.99 2.96
N ASN A 766 -38.79 8.11 2.60
CA ASN A 766 -39.85 7.60 3.48
C ASN A 766 -39.37 6.53 4.47
N ARG A 767 -38.32 5.78 4.14
CA ARG A 767 -37.85 4.62 4.91
C ARG A 767 -36.68 4.92 5.85
N LEU A 768 -36.20 6.16 5.86
CA LEU A 768 -35.07 6.63 6.67
C LEU A 768 -35.48 7.83 7.51
N LEU A 769 -34.83 7.98 8.66
CA LEU A 769 -34.98 9.14 9.52
C LEU A 769 -33.93 10.21 9.17
N TRP A 770 -34.38 11.45 9.06
CA TRP A 770 -33.56 12.58 8.64
C TRP A 770 -33.44 13.60 9.77
N ALA A 771 -32.45 14.48 9.65
CA ALA A 771 -32.17 15.52 10.62
C ALA A 771 -31.87 16.85 9.93
N LEU A 772 -32.39 17.94 10.51
CA LEU A 772 -32.11 19.31 10.12
C LEU A 772 -31.06 19.91 11.04
N TYR A 773 -30.11 20.61 10.45
CA TYR A 773 -29.06 21.33 11.16
C TYR A 773 -29.05 22.80 10.75
N ASP A 774 -28.73 23.69 11.68
CA ASP A 774 -28.52 25.12 11.39
C ASP A 774 -27.15 25.40 10.75
N GLU A 775 -26.87 26.68 10.48
CA GLU A 775 -25.60 27.15 9.91
C GLU A 775 -24.38 26.86 10.81
N ASN A 776 -24.60 26.60 12.10
CA ASN A 776 -23.56 26.27 13.08
C ASN A 776 -23.45 24.76 13.34
N ASP A 777 -24.02 23.94 12.45
CA ASP A 777 -24.05 22.47 12.55
C ASP A 777 -24.76 21.94 13.82
N ARG A 778 -25.69 22.71 14.41
CA ARG A 778 -26.50 22.25 15.56
C ARG A 778 -27.77 21.58 15.07
N LEU A 779 -28.10 20.43 15.67
CA LEU A 779 -29.33 19.70 15.39
C LEU A 779 -30.56 20.53 15.80
N LEU A 780 -31.43 20.81 14.83
CA LEU A 780 -32.68 21.55 15.03
C LEU A 780 -33.85 20.60 15.34
N THR A 781 -34.04 19.58 14.50
CA THR A 781 -35.09 18.57 14.67
C THR A 781 -34.81 17.35 13.80
N CYS A 782 -35.33 16.20 14.22
CA CYS A 782 -35.40 14.99 13.42
C CYS A 782 -36.77 14.89 12.73
N PHE A 783 -36.83 14.28 11.55
CA PHE A 783 -38.07 14.14 10.81
C PHE A 783 -38.12 12.92 9.89
N GLN A 784 -39.35 12.41 9.68
CA GLN A 784 -39.65 11.39 8.68
C GLN A 784 -40.44 11.99 7.51
N CYS A 785 -40.20 11.49 6.30
CA CYS A 785 -41.03 11.81 5.13
C CYS A 785 -42.23 10.85 5.05
N ARG A 786 -43.39 11.36 4.63
CA ARG A 786 -44.62 10.59 4.38
C ARG A 786 -44.92 10.46 2.89
N ASP A 787 -45.78 9.50 2.53
CA ASP A 787 -46.22 9.25 1.14
C ASP A 787 -46.82 10.48 0.45
N ASN A 788 -47.42 11.40 1.22
CA ASN A 788 -47.98 12.66 0.72
C ASN A 788 -46.94 13.80 0.64
N ARG A 789 -45.66 13.50 0.84
CA ARG A 789 -44.50 14.41 0.91
C ARG A 789 -44.49 15.35 2.11
N GLN A 790 -45.35 15.12 3.12
CA GLN A 790 -45.24 15.86 4.38
C GLN A 790 -44.05 15.37 5.19
N LEU A 791 -43.37 16.31 5.85
CA LEU A 791 -42.25 16.05 6.76
C LEU A 791 -42.77 16.19 8.18
N LEU A 792 -42.66 15.13 8.98
CA LEU A 792 -43.21 15.08 10.33
C LEU A 792 -42.11 14.87 11.37
N ASN A 793 -42.14 15.65 12.44
CA ASN A 793 -41.27 15.46 13.60
C ASN A 793 -41.77 14.35 14.53
N LEU A 794 -41.11 14.20 15.69
CA LEU A 794 -41.46 13.17 16.68
C LEU A 794 -42.86 13.37 17.31
N HIS A 795 -43.44 14.56 17.23
CA HIS A 795 -44.78 14.88 17.72
C HIS A 795 -45.85 14.86 16.62
N GLN A 796 -45.50 14.39 15.41
CA GLN A 796 -46.35 14.38 14.21
C GLN A 796 -46.73 15.79 13.70
N GLU A 797 -45.96 16.80 14.06
CA GLU A 797 -46.15 18.15 13.57
C GLU A 797 -45.47 18.30 12.21
N VAL A 798 -46.13 18.99 11.28
CA VAL A 798 -45.57 19.30 9.97
C VAL A 798 -44.46 20.32 10.14
N ILE A 799 -43.25 19.98 9.69
CA ILE A 799 -42.10 20.89 9.72
C ILE A 799 -41.84 21.51 8.33
N SER A 800 -41.31 22.72 8.34
CA SER A 800 -40.78 23.41 7.15
C SER A 800 -39.25 23.41 7.22
N ILE A 801 -38.59 23.29 6.07
CA ILE A 801 -37.12 23.30 5.99
C ILE A 801 -36.66 24.74 5.73
N PRO A 802 -35.87 25.37 6.62
CA PRO A 802 -35.27 26.68 6.35
C PRO A 802 -34.28 26.62 5.18
N ASP A 803 -34.22 27.66 4.34
CA ASP A 803 -33.34 27.69 3.15
C ASP A 803 -31.84 27.61 3.50
N ASN A 804 -31.46 28.10 4.67
CA ASN A 804 -30.09 28.08 5.20
C ASN A 804 -29.77 26.85 6.05
N ALA A 805 -30.72 25.93 6.24
CA ALA A 805 -30.48 24.69 6.97
C ALA A 805 -29.74 23.67 6.10
N THR A 806 -29.14 22.66 6.74
CA THR A 806 -28.64 21.47 6.05
C THR A 806 -29.40 20.23 6.49
N ILE A 807 -29.58 19.28 5.57
CA ILE A 807 -30.23 17.99 5.82
C ILE A 807 -29.17 16.90 5.86
N ARG A 808 -29.28 15.97 6.80
CA ARG A 808 -28.45 14.76 6.88
C ARG A 808 -29.29 13.54 7.22
N LEU A 809 -28.77 12.36 6.90
CA LEU A 809 -29.29 11.13 7.49
C LEU A 809 -28.97 11.14 8.99
N LEU A 810 -29.97 10.89 9.83
CA LEU A 810 -29.78 10.89 11.27
C LEU A 810 -28.94 9.68 11.70
N HIS A 811 -27.85 9.94 12.43
CA HIS A 811 -27.13 8.91 13.16
C HIS A 811 -27.73 8.79 14.58
N PRO A 812 -28.00 7.57 15.11
CA PRO A 812 -28.63 7.39 16.43
C PRO A 812 -27.83 7.98 17.59
N LEU A 813 -26.52 8.21 17.44
CA LEU A 813 -25.66 8.93 18.39
C LEU A 813 -26.20 10.31 18.81
N TYR A 814 -27.01 10.96 17.97
CA TYR A 814 -27.57 12.28 18.25
C TYR A 814 -28.94 12.23 18.94
N LEU A 815 -29.48 11.04 19.23
CA LEU A 815 -30.71 10.86 19.98
C LEU A 815 -30.38 10.39 21.40
N ASP A 816 -31.19 10.82 22.36
CA ASP A 816 -31.22 10.15 23.65
C ASP A 816 -31.97 8.79 23.57
N ASP A 817 -31.83 7.98 24.62
CA ASP A 817 -32.42 6.63 24.65
C ASP A 817 -33.97 6.65 24.52
N LEU A 818 -34.62 7.71 25.02
CA LEU A 818 -36.08 7.85 24.99
C LEU A 818 -36.56 8.22 23.59
N GLU A 819 -35.94 9.22 22.97
CA GLU A 819 -36.23 9.64 21.59
C GLU A 819 -35.99 8.50 20.61
N LEU A 820 -34.88 7.76 20.77
CA LEU A 820 -34.56 6.60 19.95
C LEU A 820 -35.64 5.53 20.05
N LEU A 821 -36.09 5.21 21.27
CA LEU A 821 -37.17 4.24 21.49
C LEU A 821 -38.48 4.68 20.85
N GLN A 822 -38.84 5.96 20.98
CA GLN A 822 -40.06 6.52 20.38
C GLN A 822 -40.04 6.47 18.85
N TRP A 823 -38.90 6.79 18.22
CA TRP A 823 -38.74 6.67 16.77
C TRP A 823 -38.83 5.21 16.30
N LYS A 824 -38.19 4.26 17.02
CA LYS A 824 -38.28 2.83 16.72
C LYS A 824 -39.72 2.33 16.79
N GLN A 825 -40.44 2.65 17.86
CA GLN A 825 -41.83 2.29 18.03
C GLN A 825 -42.69 2.84 16.88
N ARG A 826 -42.48 4.11 16.51
CA ARG A 826 -43.23 4.72 15.40
C ARG A 826 -43.00 4.03 14.06
N PHE A 827 -41.74 3.74 13.71
CA PHE A 827 -41.43 3.04 12.47
C PHE A 827 -42.08 1.65 12.45
N ALA A 828 -42.10 0.95 13.58
CA ALA A 828 -42.77 -0.34 13.73
C ALA A 828 -44.31 -0.24 13.59
N GLU A 829 -44.95 0.70 14.29
CA GLU A 829 -46.41 0.93 14.21
C GLU A 829 -46.88 1.28 12.79
N GLN A 830 -46.04 2.00 12.04
CA GLN A 830 -46.33 2.40 10.67
C GLN A 830 -45.94 1.34 9.63
N GLY A 831 -45.36 0.21 10.05
CA GLY A 831 -44.89 -0.86 9.16
C GLY A 831 -43.72 -0.44 8.27
N ILE A 832 -42.95 0.58 8.67
CA ILE A 832 -41.80 1.08 7.92
C ILE A 832 -40.59 0.21 8.23
N MET A 833 -40.21 -0.65 7.28
CA MET A 833 -38.94 -1.36 7.35
C MET A 833 -37.82 -0.42 6.90
N GLN A 834 -36.77 -0.24 7.70
CA GLN A 834 -35.61 0.57 7.25
C GLN A 834 -34.84 -0.15 6.14
N VAL A 835 -34.14 0.58 5.27
CA VAL A 835 -33.37 -0.01 4.16
C VAL A 835 -32.02 -0.59 4.59
N PHE A 836 -31.52 -0.15 5.74
CA PHE A 836 -30.39 -0.66 6.49
C PHE A 836 -30.68 -0.36 7.98
N PRO A 837 -30.00 -1.00 8.96
CA PRO A 837 -30.33 -0.85 10.37
C PRO A 837 -29.88 0.52 10.93
N GLN A 838 -30.57 1.61 10.54
CA GLN A 838 -30.22 2.98 10.95
C GLN A 838 -30.47 3.20 12.45
N LEU A 839 -31.70 2.96 12.94
CA LEU A 839 -32.03 3.16 14.36
C LEU A 839 -31.48 2.04 15.27
N ASP A 840 -31.24 0.85 14.73
CA ASP A 840 -30.67 -0.28 15.47
C ASP A 840 -29.13 -0.33 15.41
N ARG A 841 -28.51 0.72 14.86
CA ARG A 841 -27.07 0.80 14.73
C ARG A 841 -26.40 0.90 16.10
N PRO A 842 -25.33 0.13 16.38
CA PRO A 842 -24.53 0.31 17.59
C PRO A 842 -23.92 1.71 17.66
N VAL A 843 -23.83 2.27 18.86
CA VAL A 843 -23.28 3.60 19.11
C VAL A 843 -22.19 3.51 20.17
N ALA A 844 -21.05 4.14 19.91
CA ALA A 844 -19.99 4.34 20.90
C ALA A 844 -19.76 5.85 21.08
N ALA A 845 -20.31 6.40 22.16
CA ALA A 845 -20.11 7.80 22.52
C ALA A 845 -18.73 8.02 23.17
N LEU A 846 -18.08 9.13 22.83
CA LEU A 846 -16.80 9.52 23.45
C LEU A 846 -17.02 9.90 24.92
N SER A 847 -16.33 9.22 25.83
CA SER A 847 -16.34 9.59 27.25
C SER A 847 -15.63 10.93 27.48
N PRO A 848 -16.18 11.84 28.32
CA PRO A 848 -15.50 13.09 28.68
C PRO A 848 -14.09 12.89 29.24
N GLN A 849 -13.81 11.75 29.89
CA GLN A 849 -12.50 11.43 30.45
C GLN A 849 -11.44 11.10 29.39
N GLN A 850 -11.87 10.67 28.20
CA GLN A 850 -11.01 10.28 27.08
C GLN A 850 -10.88 11.41 26.04
N ALA A 851 -11.55 12.54 26.22
CA ALA A 851 -11.63 13.62 25.24
C ALA A 851 -10.24 14.15 24.81
N ASP A 852 -9.30 14.22 25.74
CA ASP A 852 -7.97 14.79 25.54
C ASP A 852 -6.90 13.75 25.21
N THR A 853 -7.24 12.46 25.22
CA THR A 853 -6.31 11.41 24.81
C THR A 853 -6.19 11.33 23.30
N THR A 854 -5.10 10.76 22.80
CA THR A 854 -4.86 10.53 21.36
C THR A 854 -4.92 9.05 20.98
N LEU A 855 -4.94 8.16 21.97
CA LEU A 855 -4.89 6.71 21.81
C LEU A 855 -6.09 6.05 22.49
N VAL A 856 -6.61 5.01 21.84
CA VAL A 856 -7.63 4.10 22.35
C VAL A 856 -6.99 2.73 22.56
N HIS A 857 -7.09 2.20 23.78
CA HIS A 857 -6.43 0.98 24.22
C HIS A 857 -7.37 -0.23 24.35
N ASP A 858 -8.68 -0.03 24.15
CA ASP A 858 -9.75 -0.99 24.44
C ASP A 858 -9.67 -2.31 23.65
N PHE A 859 -8.86 -2.35 22.60
CA PHE A 859 -8.76 -3.49 21.68
C PHE A 859 -7.46 -4.30 21.81
N GLU A 860 -6.52 -3.86 22.66
CA GLU A 860 -5.17 -4.46 22.74
C GLU A 860 -5.18 -5.94 23.19
N ASP A 861 -6.27 -6.43 23.77
CA ASP A 861 -6.43 -7.83 24.20
C ASP A 861 -7.19 -8.71 23.20
N ILE A 862 -7.61 -8.16 22.06
CA ILE A 862 -8.39 -8.90 21.05
C ILE A 862 -7.44 -9.64 20.10
N SER A 863 -7.53 -10.98 20.06
CA SER A 863 -6.83 -11.82 19.07
C SER A 863 -7.81 -12.63 18.24
N LEU A 864 -7.75 -12.52 16.92
CA LEU A 864 -8.69 -13.13 15.99
C LEU A 864 -7.97 -13.84 14.84
N GLU A 865 -8.64 -14.83 14.24
CA GLU A 865 -8.19 -15.50 13.03
C GLU A 865 -8.11 -14.50 11.86
N SER A 866 -6.97 -14.49 11.15
CA SER A 866 -6.68 -13.49 10.12
C SER A 866 -7.68 -13.45 8.96
N ALA A 867 -8.14 -14.60 8.46
CA ALA A 867 -9.06 -14.64 7.32
C ALA A 867 -10.44 -14.04 7.65
N LEU A 868 -10.97 -14.37 8.85
CA LEU A 868 -12.24 -13.84 9.33
C LEU A 868 -12.16 -12.33 9.59
N LEU A 869 -11.08 -11.89 10.26
CA LEU A 869 -10.87 -10.48 10.56
C LEU A 869 -10.65 -9.66 9.28
N ASN A 870 -9.83 -10.15 8.34
CA ASN A 870 -9.61 -9.50 7.04
C ASN A 870 -10.97 -9.30 6.32
N LYS A 871 -11.77 -10.36 6.22
CA LYS A 871 -13.07 -10.29 5.55
C LYS A 871 -14.02 -9.29 6.21
N HIS A 872 -14.09 -9.27 7.55
CA HIS A 872 -14.93 -8.33 8.30
C HIS A 872 -14.46 -6.88 8.12
N MET A 873 -13.16 -6.63 8.33
CA MET A 873 -12.57 -5.29 8.21
C MET A 873 -12.72 -4.74 6.79
N GLU A 874 -12.49 -5.57 5.77
CA GLU A 874 -12.72 -5.20 4.35
C GLU A 874 -14.19 -4.83 4.09
N GLN A 875 -15.16 -5.60 4.64
CA GLN A 875 -16.59 -5.31 4.51
C GLN A 875 -16.95 -3.96 5.14
N LYS A 876 -16.31 -3.62 6.25
CA LYS A 876 -16.45 -2.32 6.94
C LYS A 876 -15.64 -1.19 6.30
N GLY A 877 -14.89 -1.50 5.24
CA GLY A 877 -14.15 -0.53 4.44
C GLY A 877 -12.80 -0.14 4.99
N TRP A 878 -12.26 -0.91 5.93
CA TRP A 878 -10.88 -0.84 6.36
C TRP A 878 -9.97 -1.53 5.35
N LYS A 879 -8.71 -1.10 5.30
CA LYS A 879 -7.68 -1.65 4.42
C LYS A 879 -6.51 -2.14 5.24
N LEU A 880 -6.00 -3.32 4.89
CA LEU A 880 -4.76 -3.84 5.47
C LEU A 880 -3.57 -3.09 4.85
N SER A 881 -2.63 -2.62 5.68
CA SER A 881 -1.35 -2.09 5.20
C SER A 881 -0.41 -3.25 4.87
N GLU A 882 -0.05 -3.40 3.60
CA GLU A 882 1.07 -4.25 3.18
C GLU A 882 2.35 -3.43 3.33
N GLY A 883 3.17 -3.73 4.34
CA GLY A 883 4.46 -3.07 4.52
C GLY A 883 5.37 -3.39 3.34
N SER A 884 5.96 -2.37 2.70
CA SER A 884 6.78 -2.56 1.50
C SER A 884 8.13 -3.23 1.75
N ASP A 885 8.60 -3.35 2.99
CA ASP A 885 9.98 -3.78 3.28
C ASP A 885 10.15 -4.55 4.60
N GLY A 886 9.10 -5.25 5.09
CA GLY A 886 9.18 -6.05 6.33
C GLY A 886 9.45 -5.27 7.63
N LYS A 887 9.60 -3.92 7.57
CA LYS A 887 9.89 -3.03 8.70
C LYS A 887 8.65 -2.40 9.37
N TYR A 888 7.48 -2.44 8.74
CA TYR A 888 6.27 -1.78 9.25
C TYR A 888 5.21 -2.77 9.72
N VAL A 889 4.48 -2.32 10.73
CA VAL A 889 3.38 -3.02 11.41
C VAL A 889 2.28 -3.32 10.41
N TYR A 890 1.79 -4.56 10.39
CA TYR A 890 0.46 -4.84 9.85
C TYR A 890 -0.52 -3.94 10.61
N ALA A 891 -1.26 -3.09 9.92
CA ALA A 891 -2.27 -2.23 10.53
C ALA A 891 -3.51 -2.20 9.62
N TYR A 892 -4.68 -2.02 10.21
CA TYR A 892 -5.83 -1.62 9.43
C TYR A 892 -5.96 -0.10 9.46
N HIS A 893 -6.30 0.48 8.33
CA HIS A 893 -6.60 1.90 8.24
C HIS A 893 -7.92 2.14 7.50
N LYS A 894 -8.60 3.23 7.85
CA LYS A 894 -9.82 3.71 7.21
C LYS A 894 -9.74 5.24 7.13
N THR A 895 -10.08 5.78 5.96
CA THR A 895 -9.97 7.21 5.69
C THR A 895 -11.33 7.90 5.71
N ASP A 896 -11.33 9.15 6.15
CA ASP A 896 -12.37 10.14 5.90
C ASP A 896 -11.70 11.26 5.09
N ASP A 897 -11.78 11.12 3.77
CA ASP A 897 -11.08 12.01 2.85
C ASP A 897 -11.69 13.43 2.83
N ASP A 898 -12.96 13.60 3.20
CA ASP A 898 -13.61 14.92 3.27
C ASP A 898 -13.03 15.75 4.42
N ASN A 899 -12.80 15.12 5.57
CA ASN A 899 -12.19 15.79 6.74
C ASN A 899 -10.65 15.67 6.77
N GLN A 900 -10.03 15.05 5.76
CA GLN A 900 -8.59 14.75 5.72
C GLN A 900 -8.12 13.95 6.95
N LEU A 901 -8.94 13.01 7.41
CA LEU A 901 -8.66 12.17 8.58
C LEU A 901 -8.37 10.72 8.18
N GLU A 902 -7.58 10.04 9.00
CA GLU A 902 -7.38 8.60 8.91
C GLU A 902 -7.39 8.00 10.32
N VAL A 903 -8.10 6.88 10.47
CA VAL A 903 -8.05 6.05 11.67
C VAL A 903 -7.20 4.83 11.40
N ILE A 904 -6.32 4.51 12.33
CA ILE A 904 -5.37 3.41 12.25
C ILE A 904 -5.54 2.54 13.49
N VAL A 905 -5.60 1.23 13.29
CA VAL A 905 -5.46 0.24 14.37
C VAL A 905 -4.22 -0.60 14.09
N GLU A 906 -3.24 -0.50 14.98
CA GLU A 906 -2.04 -1.33 14.95
C GLU A 906 -2.41 -2.80 15.17
N MET A 907 -1.63 -3.73 14.64
CA MET A 907 -1.74 -5.14 15.03
C MET A 907 -0.38 -5.81 15.06
N SER A 908 -0.29 -6.85 15.86
CA SER A 908 0.85 -7.76 15.89
C SER A 908 0.41 -9.13 15.39
N THR A 909 1.33 -9.82 14.73
CA THR A 909 1.11 -11.19 14.27
C THR A 909 1.48 -12.14 15.40
N VAL A 910 0.54 -12.97 15.81
CA VAL A 910 0.82 -14.10 16.71
C VAL A 910 0.97 -15.33 15.82
N PHE A 911 2.22 -15.77 15.65
CA PHE A 911 2.52 -16.98 14.89
C PHE A 911 2.27 -18.20 15.77
N THR A 912 1.36 -19.06 15.30
CA THR A 912 1.27 -20.45 15.75
C THR A 912 1.55 -21.32 14.53
N GLU A 913 2.10 -22.52 14.71
CA GLU A 913 2.51 -23.38 13.58
C GLU A 913 1.35 -23.75 12.63
N GLU A 914 0.10 -23.52 13.05
CA GLU A 914 -1.11 -23.93 12.32
C GLU A 914 -2.12 -22.83 12.01
N SER A 915 -1.94 -21.63 12.56
CA SER A 915 -2.83 -20.52 12.25
C SER A 915 -2.14 -19.17 12.35
N PHE A 916 -2.52 -18.28 11.44
CA PHE A 916 -2.12 -16.87 11.44
C PHE A 916 -3.20 -16.04 12.13
N ARG A 917 -2.90 -15.55 13.34
CA ARG A 917 -3.80 -14.69 14.11
C ARG A 917 -3.26 -13.27 14.19
N TYR A 918 -4.16 -12.30 14.12
CA TYR A 918 -3.84 -10.91 14.41
C TYR A 918 -4.25 -10.61 15.85
N LYS A 919 -3.32 -10.06 16.64
CA LYS A 919 -3.61 -9.39 17.90
C LYS A 919 -3.72 -7.90 17.63
N LEU A 920 -4.90 -7.33 17.84
CA LEU A 920 -5.12 -5.89 17.68
C LEU A 920 -4.33 -5.12 18.74
N GLY A 921 -3.93 -3.91 18.38
CA GLY A 921 -3.16 -2.99 19.20
C GLY A 921 -3.91 -1.68 19.40
N LYS A 922 -3.15 -0.60 19.53
CA LYS A 922 -3.67 0.76 19.75
C LYS A 922 -4.44 1.25 18.53
N LEU A 923 -5.57 1.90 18.77
CA LEU A 923 -6.29 2.68 17.77
C LEU A 923 -6.05 4.17 17.97
N TYR A 924 -5.86 4.90 16.88
CA TYR A 924 -5.65 6.35 16.91
C TYR A 924 -6.08 7.00 15.59
N PHE A 925 -6.26 8.33 15.65
CA PHE A 925 -6.68 9.15 14.53
C PHE A 925 -5.57 10.15 14.17
N ILE A 926 -5.38 10.39 12.87
CA ILE A 926 -4.37 11.31 12.36
C ILE A 926 -4.96 12.33 11.39
N ASP A 927 -4.31 13.49 11.33
CA ASP A 927 -4.50 14.52 10.31
C ASP A 927 -3.61 14.21 9.09
N LYS A 928 -4.23 13.82 7.98
CA LYS A 928 -3.53 13.42 6.75
C LYS A 928 -2.73 14.56 6.12
N THR A 929 -3.11 15.82 6.39
CA THR A 929 -2.39 16.98 5.82
C THR A 929 -1.01 17.18 6.46
N LYS A 930 -0.81 16.65 7.66
CA LYS A 930 0.44 16.74 8.42
C LYS A 930 1.31 15.49 8.28
N ALA A 931 0.76 14.38 7.78
CA ALA A 931 1.48 13.14 7.58
C ALA A 931 2.51 13.29 6.42
N ARG A 932 3.80 13.28 6.77
CA ARG A 932 4.91 13.34 5.79
C ARG A 932 5.33 11.98 5.25
N GLN A 933 5.00 10.92 5.99
CA GLN A 933 5.24 9.53 5.62
C GLN A 933 3.92 8.78 5.53
N ARG A 934 3.90 7.73 4.70
CA ARG A 934 2.71 6.93 4.46
C ARG A 934 2.38 6.00 5.64
N TRP A 935 3.36 5.62 6.45
CA TRP A 935 3.21 4.67 7.56
C TRP A 935 4.08 5.07 8.75
N PHE A 936 3.51 5.11 9.95
CA PHE A 936 4.22 5.33 11.20
C PHE A 936 3.44 4.68 12.35
N ARG A 937 4.11 4.30 13.44
CA ARG A 937 3.49 3.81 14.68
C ARG A 937 3.07 5.00 15.55
N SER A 938 2.12 4.77 16.43
CA SER A 938 1.74 5.71 17.50
C SER A 938 2.92 6.17 18.39
N THR A 939 4.03 5.43 18.38
CA THR A 939 5.25 5.70 19.17
C THR A 939 6.35 6.41 18.37
N ASP A 940 6.18 6.61 17.07
CA ASP A 940 7.17 7.28 16.23
C ASP A 940 7.16 8.78 16.53
N LYS A 941 8.34 9.41 16.57
CA LYS A 941 8.46 10.86 16.84
C LYS A 941 7.66 11.71 15.86
N GLU A 942 7.54 11.25 14.62
CA GLU A 942 6.80 11.93 13.55
C GLU A 942 5.28 11.79 13.69
N ALA A 943 4.80 10.77 14.41
CA ALA A 943 3.38 10.56 14.68
C ALA A 943 2.82 11.63 15.63
N ALA A 944 3.65 12.14 16.54
CA ALA A 944 3.23 13.15 17.53
C ALA A 944 2.67 14.43 16.87
N ASP A 945 3.17 14.79 15.70
CA ASP A 945 2.77 16.03 15.00
C ASP A 945 1.45 15.89 14.23
N CYS A 946 0.97 14.66 13.98
CA CYS A 946 -0.24 14.39 13.21
C CYS A 946 -1.34 13.68 14.02
N LEU A 947 -1.05 13.13 15.20
CA LEU A 947 -2.04 12.52 16.10
C LEU A 947 -3.08 13.56 16.57
N LEU A 948 -4.34 13.17 16.54
CA LEU A 948 -5.46 14.02 16.94
C LEU A 948 -5.99 13.61 18.32
N PRO A 949 -6.18 14.57 19.25
CA PRO A 949 -6.97 14.33 20.45
C PRO A 949 -8.40 13.93 20.06
N LEU A 950 -8.99 12.96 20.76
CA LEU A 950 -10.27 12.34 20.38
C LEU A 950 -11.42 13.36 20.29
N ARG A 951 -11.40 14.45 21.08
CA ARG A 951 -12.37 15.55 20.99
C ARG A 951 -12.39 16.28 19.64
N HIS A 952 -11.32 16.18 18.85
CA HIS A 952 -11.22 16.80 17.52
C HIS A 952 -11.65 15.84 16.40
N VAL A 953 -11.99 14.59 16.72
CA VAL A 953 -12.51 13.62 15.76
C VAL A 953 -14.02 13.80 15.63
N PRO A 954 -14.59 13.81 14.41
CA PRO A 954 -16.04 13.85 14.21
C PRO A 954 -16.75 12.71 14.99
N PRO A 955 -17.79 13.01 15.80
CA PRO A 955 -18.38 12.02 16.72
C PRO A 955 -18.88 10.75 16.04
N VAL A 956 -19.47 10.87 14.85
CA VAL A 956 -19.96 9.72 14.08
C VAL A 956 -18.80 8.88 13.57
N PHE A 957 -17.73 9.50 13.02
CA PHE A 957 -16.57 8.75 12.54
C PHE A 957 -15.87 7.99 13.68
N TYR A 958 -15.76 8.60 14.86
CA TYR A 958 -15.29 7.94 16.07
C TYR A 958 -16.17 6.73 16.43
N SER A 959 -17.49 6.93 16.59
CA SER A 959 -18.44 5.86 16.95
C SER A 959 -18.36 4.68 15.98
N GLU A 960 -18.31 4.97 14.68
CA GLU A 960 -18.22 3.96 13.61
C GLU A 960 -16.91 3.19 13.65
N ALA A 961 -15.78 3.88 13.87
CA ALA A 961 -14.48 3.21 13.95
C ALA A 961 -14.40 2.26 15.15
N ILE A 962 -14.90 2.69 16.31
CA ILE A 962 -14.94 1.88 17.54
C ILE A 962 -15.87 0.68 17.38
N THR A 963 -17.09 0.88 16.88
CA THR A 963 -18.10 -0.18 16.76
C THR A 963 -17.77 -1.19 15.67
N ASP A 964 -17.13 -0.78 14.56
CA ASP A 964 -16.65 -1.70 13.52
C ASP A 964 -15.69 -2.76 14.09
N ILE A 965 -14.85 -2.38 15.06
CA ILE A 965 -13.86 -3.27 15.70
C ILE A 965 -14.47 -4.04 16.88
N ALA A 966 -15.30 -3.40 17.71
CA ALA A 966 -15.91 -4.03 18.89
C ALA A 966 -16.75 -5.27 18.52
N VAL A 967 -17.46 -5.25 17.39
CA VAL A 967 -18.24 -6.39 16.89
C VAL A 967 -17.34 -7.59 16.53
N SER A 968 -16.08 -7.37 16.16
CA SER A 968 -15.12 -8.44 15.88
C SER A 968 -14.73 -9.22 17.13
N GLY A 969 -14.74 -8.58 18.32
CA GLY A 969 -14.48 -9.26 19.60
C GLY A 969 -15.54 -10.32 19.94
N GLY A 970 -16.79 -10.11 19.53
CA GLY A 970 -17.89 -11.09 19.70
C GLY A 970 -17.76 -12.32 18.77
N LEU A 971 -17.13 -12.16 17.60
CA LEU A 971 -16.83 -13.30 16.70
C LEU A 971 -15.85 -14.30 17.33
N GLY A 972 -14.97 -13.84 18.24
CA GLY A 972 -14.03 -14.69 18.98
C GLY A 972 -14.66 -15.53 20.09
N GLN A 973 -15.93 -15.29 20.46
CA GLN A 973 -16.68 -16.12 21.41
C GLN A 973 -17.57 -17.17 20.71
N ILE A 974 -17.72 -17.09 19.38
CA ILE A 974 -18.61 -17.94 18.57
C ILE A 974 -17.80 -18.95 17.72
N ALA A 975 -16.49 -18.78 17.60
CA ALA A 975 -15.54 -19.75 17.05
C ALA A 975 -14.82 -20.47 18.20
#